data_AF-A0A522IWL0-F1
#
_entry.id   AF-A0A522IWL0-F1
#
_cell.length_a   1.000
_cell.length_b   1.000
_cell.length_c   1.000
_cell.angle_alpha   90.00
_cell.angle_beta   90.00
_cell.angle_gamma   90.00
#
_symmetry.space_group_name_H-M   'P 1'
#
loop_
_entity.id
_entity.type
_entity.pdbx_description
1 polymer ?
#
loop_
_entity_poly.entity_id
_entity_poly.type
_entity_poly.pdbx_seq_one_letter_code
_entity_poly.pdbx_strand_id
1 'polypeptide(L)'
;GAGGQHACRVADELAMPRVLVHPLAGVLSAYGMGMAASTAMRERSVEQPWSPEGEANARQILQELAGTARDELIAQQVAEELIRVECKFYLRYEGTDTALPVALDTTAAMLEAFEKAYLLRFSFLMPQRRVVIESAVAEAIADEASVTTSVATSEAASRREPQAADTVRIYSQDEWRECSLYHSVDLRAGDFIEGPAVVSDANATTLVDAGWHASVTGRGDMILERSVPRPQRFAVGTHADPVMLEIFNNLFMSIAEQMGYRLQNTAHSVNIKERLDFSCAIFDSGGELVANAPHIPVHLGSMSASVQAIIEANAGQLHPGDVYVLNNPYAGGTHLPDVTVVTPVFDKAGKDILFYVGSRGHHADIGGLTPGSMPSNSHVIEEEGVLITNFRLVEGGHMREAEMRALLTGARYPARNVDQNLADLRAQIAANEKGREELLNMVAAFGLDVVQAYMRHVQDNAEESVRQVIATLKDGHFVQPLDNGARIEVRLAVDRQTRSATLDFTGTSAQLSNNFNAPRAVTTAAVLYVFRSMVDNDIPINSGGLKPLRLIVPENSMLNPRYPAAVVAGNVETSSCVTNALYGALGVMAGSQPTMNNVTFGNAHYQYYETVSGGSGAGGRFDASGTLVGGFDGTSVVQTQMTNSRLTDPEILELRFPVRLERYVIRHGSGGAGKWHGGNGGVRTLRFLEAMTVSTLCNGWIQPAFGAAGGLPGAVGKSRVIRTDGQVQELAHADRAELQAGDQFEIETPGGGGYGAAS
;
A
#
# COMPACT_ATOMS: atom_id res chain seq x y z
N GLY A 1 -14.59 24.35 17.87
CA GLY A 1 -14.29 23.62 16.62
C GLY A 1 -14.35 24.55 15.42
N ALA A 2 -13.52 24.30 14.39
CA ALA A 2 -13.39 25.18 13.22
C ALA A 2 -14.22 24.76 11.98
N GLY A 3 -14.83 23.55 11.98
CA GLY A 3 -15.52 23.01 10.80
C GLY A 3 -16.63 23.91 10.24
N GLY A 4 -17.42 24.54 11.11
CA GLY A 4 -18.48 25.47 10.71
C GLY A 4 -18.00 26.72 9.96
N GLN A 5 -16.72 27.10 10.06
CA GLN A 5 -16.16 28.28 9.38
C GLN A 5 -15.85 28.01 7.89
N HIS A 6 -15.76 26.75 7.51
CA HIS A 6 -15.44 26.32 6.14
C HIS A 6 -16.55 25.48 5.49
N ALA A 7 -17.62 25.18 6.24
CA ALA A 7 -18.69 24.27 5.85
C ALA A 7 -19.29 24.57 4.47
N CYS A 8 -19.76 25.80 4.24
CA CYS A 8 -20.35 26.21 2.96
C CYS A 8 -19.34 26.13 1.80
N ARG A 9 -18.10 26.60 2.01
CA ARG A 9 -17.05 26.54 0.97
C ARG A 9 -16.67 25.12 0.59
N VAL A 10 -16.43 24.26 1.57
CA VAL A 10 -16.12 22.84 1.32
C VAL A 10 -17.29 22.16 0.61
N ALA A 11 -18.53 22.44 1.03
CA ALA A 11 -19.70 21.91 0.37
C ALA A 11 -19.87 22.42 -1.07
N ASP A 12 -19.54 23.69 -1.34
CA ASP A 12 -19.52 24.25 -2.69
C ASP A 12 -18.51 23.54 -3.62
N GLU A 13 -17.29 23.28 -3.14
CA GLU A 13 -16.24 22.56 -3.87
C GLU A 13 -16.63 21.11 -4.16
N LEU A 14 -17.28 20.44 -3.19
CA LEU A 14 -17.73 19.05 -3.32
C LEU A 14 -19.11 18.91 -4.00
N ALA A 15 -19.69 20.01 -4.49
CA ALA A 15 -21.03 20.05 -5.08
C ALA A 15 -22.14 19.49 -4.15
N MET A 16 -21.97 19.62 -2.83
CA MET A 16 -22.95 19.23 -1.83
C MET A 16 -24.00 20.34 -1.66
N PRO A 17 -25.31 20.05 -1.80
CA PRO A 17 -26.34 21.08 -1.71
C PRO A 17 -26.68 21.48 -0.28
N ARG A 18 -26.28 20.67 0.71
CA ARG A 18 -26.69 20.80 2.12
C ARG A 18 -25.58 20.36 3.08
N VAL A 19 -25.50 21.05 4.21
CA VAL A 19 -24.61 20.72 5.34
C VAL A 19 -25.42 20.73 6.63
N LEU A 20 -25.21 19.74 7.49
CA LEU A 20 -25.78 19.70 8.82
C LEU A 20 -24.73 20.11 9.86
N VAL A 21 -25.07 21.08 10.69
CA VAL A 21 -24.23 21.57 11.80
C VAL A 21 -24.95 21.28 13.12
N HIS A 22 -24.42 20.32 13.87
CA HIS A 22 -24.94 19.93 15.18
C HIS A 22 -24.70 21.06 16.21
N PRO A 23 -25.60 21.30 17.19
CA PRO A 23 -25.43 22.35 18.21
C PRO A 23 -24.13 22.21 19.00
N LEU A 24 -23.71 20.96 19.25
CA LEU A 24 -22.48 20.63 19.96
C LEU A 24 -21.29 20.41 19.01
N ALA A 25 -21.30 20.90 17.77
CA ALA A 25 -20.23 20.68 16.79
C ALA A 25 -18.83 21.07 17.33
N GLY A 26 -18.75 22.05 18.24
CA GLY A 26 -17.50 22.44 18.88
C GLY A 26 -16.90 21.40 19.83
N VAL A 27 -17.73 20.51 20.39
CA VAL A 27 -17.38 19.50 21.41
C VAL A 27 -17.98 18.11 21.08
N LEU A 28 -18.26 17.86 19.80
CA LEU A 28 -19.06 16.70 19.37
C LEU A 28 -18.40 15.37 19.75
N SER A 29 -17.06 15.31 19.75
CA SER A 29 -16.29 14.15 20.21
C SER A 29 -16.52 13.89 21.70
N ALA A 30 -16.51 14.91 22.56
CA ALA A 30 -16.79 14.77 23.99
C ALA A 30 -18.24 14.36 24.26
N TYR A 31 -19.19 14.92 23.51
CA TYR A 31 -20.59 14.48 23.55
C TYR A 31 -20.72 13.01 23.13
N GLY A 32 -20.05 12.60 22.05
CA GLY A 32 -20.03 11.21 21.60
C GLY A 32 -19.45 10.26 22.65
N MET A 33 -18.35 10.64 23.32
CA MET A 33 -17.79 9.86 24.43
C MET A 33 -18.76 9.75 25.60
N GLY A 34 -19.48 10.81 25.95
CA GLY A 34 -20.48 10.79 27.04
C GLY A 34 -21.77 10.04 26.68
N MET A 35 -22.09 9.89 25.39
CA MET A 35 -23.23 9.13 24.89
C MET A 35 -22.91 7.66 24.61
N ALA A 36 -21.64 7.30 24.58
CA ALA A 36 -21.23 5.92 24.32
C ALA A 36 -21.68 5.02 25.47
N ALA A 37 -22.30 3.89 25.13
CA ALA A 37 -22.60 2.87 26.12
C ALA A 37 -21.29 2.34 26.73
N SER A 38 -21.29 2.11 28.04
CA SER A 38 -20.21 1.36 28.70
C SER A 38 -20.19 -0.07 28.14
N THR A 39 -19.07 -0.49 27.57
CA THR A 39 -18.91 -1.84 27.01
C THR A 39 -17.70 -2.57 27.59
N ALA A 40 -17.82 -3.89 27.67
CA ALA A 40 -16.73 -4.79 28.00
C ALA A 40 -16.67 -5.90 26.95
N MET A 41 -15.54 -6.03 26.26
CA MET A 41 -15.36 -7.04 25.20
C MET A 41 -14.34 -8.09 25.63
N ARG A 42 -14.64 -9.36 25.32
CA ARG A 42 -13.73 -10.49 25.50
C ARG A 42 -13.69 -11.32 24.23
N GLU A 43 -12.48 -11.71 23.87
CA GLU A 43 -12.20 -12.47 22.65
C GLU A 43 -11.22 -13.61 22.95
N ARG A 44 -11.41 -14.75 22.27
CA ARG A 44 -10.47 -15.87 22.29
C ARG A 44 -10.40 -16.53 20.92
N SER A 45 -9.19 -16.74 20.42
CA SER A 45 -8.94 -17.55 19.22
C SER A 45 -9.35 -19.00 19.45
N VAL A 46 -10.05 -19.57 18.46
CA VAL A 46 -10.54 -20.95 18.45
C VAL A 46 -9.77 -21.76 17.41
N GLU A 47 -9.63 -21.23 16.19
CA GLU A 47 -8.90 -21.83 15.07
C GLU A 47 -9.25 -23.31 14.80
N GLN A 48 -10.55 -23.61 14.75
CA GLN A 48 -11.06 -24.96 14.49
C GLN A 48 -11.97 -25.01 13.26
N PRO A 49 -11.95 -26.12 12.48
CA PRO A 49 -12.95 -26.33 11.44
C PRO A 49 -14.35 -26.23 12.02
N TRP A 50 -15.26 -25.58 11.29
CA TRP A 50 -16.66 -25.46 11.67
C TRP A 50 -17.38 -26.81 11.47
N SER A 51 -17.14 -27.72 12.41
CA SER A 51 -17.79 -29.01 12.57
C SER A 51 -18.75 -28.96 13.77
N PRO A 52 -19.62 -29.96 13.96
CA PRO A 52 -20.47 -30.02 15.14
C PRO A 52 -19.68 -29.97 16.47
N GLU A 53 -18.50 -30.58 16.51
CA GLU A 53 -17.61 -30.56 17.67
C GLU A 53 -16.92 -29.20 17.84
N GLY A 54 -16.41 -28.63 16.74
CA GLY A 54 -15.77 -27.30 16.76
C GLY A 54 -16.75 -26.20 17.16
N GLU A 55 -17.98 -26.25 16.68
CA GLU A 55 -19.04 -25.32 17.07
C GLU A 55 -19.43 -25.48 18.55
N ALA A 56 -19.55 -26.72 19.04
CA ALA A 56 -19.87 -26.98 20.45
C ALA A 56 -18.77 -26.41 21.38
N ASN A 57 -17.50 -26.64 21.05
CA ASN A 57 -16.37 -26.04 21.75
C ASN A 57 -16.44 -24.51 21.70
N ALA A 58 -16.54 -23.91 20.50
CA ALA A 58 -16.62 -22.46 20.34
C ALA A 58 -17.77 -21.82 21.13
N ARG A 59 -18.94 -22.48 21.21
CA ARG A 59 -20.07 -22.03 22.03
C ARG A 59 -19.77 -22.09 23.52
N GLN A 60 -19.08 -23.12 24.00
CA GLN A 60 -18.63 -23.18 25.40
C GLN A 60 -17.65 -22.02 25.69
N ILE A 61 -16.70 -21.79 24.78
CA ILE A 61 -15.77 -20.67 24.88
C ILE A 61 -16.52 -19.34 25.01
N LEU A 62 -17.50 -19.13 24.14
CA LEU A 62 -18.29 -17.91 24.10
C LEU A 62 -19.10 -17.68 25.38
N GLN A 63 -19.60 -18.75 26.02
CA GLN A 63 -20.29 -18.66 27.31
C GLN A 63 -19.35 -18.18 28.43
N GLU A 64 -18.12 -18.68 28.47
CA GLU A 64 -17.10 -18.25 29.44
C GLU A 64 -16.73 -16.76 29.24
N LEU A 65 -16.53 -16.35 27.98
CA LEU A 65 -16.23 -14.96 27.63
C LEU A 65 -17.40 -14.03 27.98
N ALA A 66 -18.63 -14.45 27.71
CA ALA A 66 -19.84 -13.70 28.02
C ALA A 66 -20.03 -13.47 29.52
N GLY A 67 -19.76 -14.49 30.34
CA GLY A 67 -19.75 -14.35 31.80
C GLY A 67 -18.70 -13.33 32.25
N THR A 68 -17.47 -13.48 31.76
CA THR A 68 -16.35 -12.57 32.11
C THR A 68 -16.62 -11.12 31.70
N ALA A 69 -17.18 -10.88 30.51
CA ALA A 69 -17.51 -9.54 30.02
C ALA A 69 -18.63 -8.91 30.86
N ARG A 70 -19.65 -9.69 31.25
CA ARG A 70 -20.72 -9.22 32.14
C ARG A 70 -20.19 -8.85 33.51
N ASP A 71 -19.36 -9.71 34.11
CA ASP A 71 -18.79 -9.50 35.44
C ASP A 71 -17.93 -8.23 35.50
N GLU A 72 -17.26 -7.86 34.40
CA GLU A 72 -16.52 -6.60 34.32
C GLU A 72 -17.45 -5.38 34.42
N LEU A 73 -18.56 -5.34 33.70
CA LEU A 73 -19.51 -4.22 33.80
C LEU A 73 -20.19 -4.17 35.18
N ILE A 74 -20.49 -5.32 35.79
CA ILE A 74 -20.99 -5.38 37.17
C ILE A 74 -19.95 -4.81 38.14
N ALA A 75 -18.66 -5.12 37.96
CA ALA A 75 -17.58 -4.56 38.77
C ALA A 75 -17.43 -3.03 38.60
N GLN A 76 -17.85 -2.49 37.45
CA GLN A 76 -17.97 -1.06 37.18
C GLN A 76 -19.28 -0.45 37.71
N GLN A 77 -20.05 -1.19 38.51
CA GLN A 77 -21.32 -0.77 39.14
C GLN A 77 -22.50 -0.59 38.18
N VAL A 78 -22.44 -1.20 36.99
CA VAL A 78 -23.61 -1.31 36.10
C VAL A 78 -24.58 -2.35 36.67
N ALA A 79 -25.87 -2.00 36.75
CA ALA A 79 -26.90 -2.93 37.21
C ALA A 79 -27.06 -4.10 36.23
N GLU A 80 -27.13 -5.33 36.73
CA GLU A 80 -27.11 -6.55 35.92
C GLU A 80 -28.25 -6.59 34.89
N GLU A 81 -29.43 -6.09 35.26
CA GLU A 81 -30.61 -6.00 34.40
C GLU A 81 -30.45 -5.03 33.21
N LEU A 82 -29.46 -4.13 33.25
CA LEU A 82 -29.14 -3.20 32.17
C LEU A 82 -28.07 -3.74 31.23
N ILE A 83 -27.48 -4.90 31.52
CA ILE A 83 -26.39 -5.47 30.73
C ILE A 83 -26.96 -6.46 29.71
N ARG A 84 -26.85 -6.13 28.42
CA ARG A 84 -27.03 -7.11 27.34
C ARG A 84 -25.67 -7.64 26.88
N VAL A 85 -25.61 -8.89 26.47
CA VAL A 85 -24.37 -9.48 25.91
C VAL A 85 -24.62 -9.90 24.48
N GLU A 86 -23.85 -9.32 23.56
CA GLU A 86 -23.85 -9.66 22.15
C GLU A 86 -22.71 -10.65 21.88
N CYS A 87 -23.06 -11.77 21.25
CA CYS A 87 -22.16 -12.89 21.03
C CYS A 87 -21.99 -13.10 19.53
N LYS A 88 -20.75 -13.23 19.06
CA LYS A 88 -20.42 -13.44 17.64
C LYS A 88 -19.27 -14.43 17.47
N PHE A 89 -19.28 -15.14 16.35
CA PHE A 89 -18.13 -15.88 15.85
C PHE A 89 -17.50 -15.12 14.70
N TYR A 90 -16.18 -15.19 14.60
CA TYR A 90 -15.45 -14.78 13.42
C TYR A 90 -15.23 -16.02 12.56
N LEU A 91 -15.82 -16.01 11.36
CA LEU A 91 -15.83 -17.15 10.45
C LEU A 91 -15.04 -16.83 9.18
N ARG A 92 -14.30 -17.81 8.67
CA ARG A 92 -13.52 -17.68 7.42
C ARG A 92 -13.48 -18.97 6.64
N TYR A 93 -13.25 -18.91 5.32
CA TYR A 93 -12.92 -20.11 4.58
C TYR A 93 -11.51 -20.59 4.93
N GLU A 94 -11.32 -21.91 4.91
CA GLU A 94 -10.03 -22.54 5.17
C GLU A 94 -8.99 -22.07 4.14
N GLY A 95 -7.86 -21.58 4.65
CA GLY A 95 -6.78 -21.01 3.84
C GLY A 95 -6.98 -19.54 3.46
N THR A 96 -7.96 -18.84 4.05
CA THR A 96 -8.03 -17.37 4.05
C THR A 96 -7.72 -16.84 5.45
N ASP A 97 -7.25 -15.59 5.57
CA ASP A 97 -6.99 -14.92 6.87
C ASP A 97 -8.06 -13.87 7.26
N THR A 98 -9.01 -13.55 6.38
CA THR A 98 -10.07 -12.58 6.70
C THR A 98 -11.28 -13.31 7.27
N ALA A 99 -11.49 -13.15 8.58
CA ALA A 99 -12.68 -13.61 9.24
C ALA A 99 -13.76 -12.53 9.25
N LEU A 100 -15.01 -12.95 9.04
CA LEU A 100 -16.18 -12.08 9.07
C LEU A 100 -16.98 -12.33 10.35
N PRO A 101 -17.40 -11.27 11.05
CA PRO A 101 -18.22 -11.40 12.24
C PRO A 101 -19.61 -11.91 11.86
N VAL A 102 -20.07 -12.94 12.55
CA VAL A 102 -21.39 -13.54 12.41
C VAL A 102 -22.02 -13.64 13.79
N ALA A 103 -23.16 -12.98 13.95
CA ALA A 103 -23.92 -13.03 15.20
C ALA A 103 -24.32 -14.47 15.53
N LEU A 104 -24.27 -14.82 16.83
CA LEU A 104 -24.60 -16.15 17.30
C LEU A 104 -26.07 -16.48 17.03
N ASP A 105 -26.31 -17.49 16.19
CA ASP A 105 -27.64 -18.00 15.85
C ASP A 105 -27.57 -19.53 15.67
N THR A 106 -28.58 -20.15 15.07
CA THR A 106 -28.55 -21.52 14.55
C THR A 106 -27.46 -21.67 13.47
N THR A 107 -26.87 -22.86 13.35
CA THR A 107 -25.80 -23.15 12.37
C THR A 107 -26.18 -22.73 10.95
N ALA A 108 -27.42 -22.98 10.53
CA ALA A 108 -27.90 -22.63 9.19
C ALA A 108 -27.99 -21.11 8.97
N ALA A 109 -28.52 -20.36 9.93
CA ALA A 109 -28.62 -18.90 9.84
C ALA A 109 -27.23 -18.24 9.88
N MET A 110 -26.32 -18.76 10.70
CA MET A 110 -24.93 -18.30 10.74
C MET A 110 -24.23 -18.53 9.39
N LEU A 111 -24.47 -19.66 8.72
CA LEU A 111 -23.85 -19.94 7.42
C LEU A 111 -24.37 -18.99 6.33
N GLU A 112 -25.68 -18.77 6.28
CA GLU A 112 -26.29 -17.81 5.35
C GLU A 112 -25.78 -16.38 5.59
N ALA A 113 -25.67 -15.96 6.85
CA ALA A 113 -25.14 -14.65 7.21
C ALA A 113 -23.66 -14.51 6.82
N PHE A 114 -22.85 -15.55 7.05
CA PHE A 114 -21.47 -15.61 6.60
C PHE A 114 -21.36 -15.48 5.08
N GLU A 115 -22.06 -16.32 4.31
CA GLU A 115 -22.00 -16.32 2.85
C GLU A 115 -22.50 -15.01 2.25
N LYS A 116 -23.56 -14.43 2.80
CA LYS A 116 -24.06 -13.11 2.39
C LYS A 116 -23.04 -12.00 2.66
N ALA A 117 -22.45 -11.98 3.86
CA ALA A 117 -21.39 -11.02 4.19
C ALA A 117 -20.16 -11.22 3.28
N TYR A 118 -19.82 -12.48 2.98
CA TYR A 118 -18.70 -12.85 2.13
C TYR A 118 -18.93 -12.41 0.68
N LEU A 119 -20.11 -12.65 0.11
CA LEU A 119 -20.49 -12.18 -1.23
C LEU A 119 -20.49 -10.65 -1.32
N LEU A 120 -21.03 -9.96 -0.32
CA LEU A 120 -21.01 -8.50 -0.29
C LEU A 120 -19.56 -7.97 -0.30
N ARG A 121 -18.68 -8.65 0.44
CA ARG A 121 -17.31 -8.21 0.65
C ARG A 121 -16.35 -8.57 -0.49
N PHE A 122 -16.51 -9.76 -1.07
CA PHE A 122 -15.55 -10.37 -1.98
C PHE A 122 -16.12 -10.70 -3.37
N SER A 123 -17.46 -10.66 -3.53
CA SER A 123 -18.18 -10.91 -4.79
C SER A 123 -18.10 -12.33 -5.36
N PHE A 124 -17.64 -13.31 -4.57
CA PHE A 124 -17.69 -14.74 -4.90
C PHE A 124 -17.79 -15.59 -3.63
N LEU A 125 -18.12 -16.89 -3.75
CA LEU A 125 -18.08 -17.89 -2.67
C LEU A 125 -17.03 -18.96 -2.97
N MET A 126 -16.61 -19.72 -1.94
CA MET A 126 -15.67 -20.83 -2.06
C MET A 126 -16.29 -22.16 -1.59
N PRO A 127 -17.32 -22.68 -2.27
CA PRO A 127 -18.12 -23.80 -1.76
C PRO A 127 -17.32 -25.11 -1.59
N GLN A 128 -16.15 -25.24 -2.21
CA GLN A 128 -15.27 -26.41 -2.04
C GLN A 128 -14.35 -26.32 -0.80
N ARG A 129 -14.34 -25.19 -0.09
CA ARG A 129 -13.50 -24.96 1.09
C ARG A 129 -14.34 -25.14 2.37
N ARG A 130 -13.72 -25.71 3.41
CA ARG A 130 -14.31 -25.76 4.75
C ARG A 130 -14.38 -24.35 5.33
N VAL A 131 -15.32 -24.12 6.25
CA VAL A 131 -15.33 -22.91 7.07
C VAL A 131 -14.61 -23.20 8.38
N VAL A 132 -13.91 -22.20 8.92
CA VAL A 132 -13.14 -22.23 10.17
C VAL A 132 -13.74 -21.19 11.11
N ILE A 133 -13.91 -21.57 12.37
CA ILE A 133 -14.20 -20.66 13.47
C ILE A 133 -12.85 -20.12 13.93
N GLU A 134 -12.55 -18.88 13.57
CA GLU A 134 -11.27 -18.21 13.86
C GLU A 134 -11.25 -17.74 15.31
N SER A 135 -12.21 -16.91 15.71
CA SER A 135 -12.36 -16.44 17.09
C SER A 135 -13.81 -16.45 17.57
N ALA A 136 -13.97 -16.41 18.89
CA ALA A 136 -15.23 -16.20 19.57
C ALA A 136 -15.16 -14.89 20.36
N VAL A 137 -16.17 -14.03 20.20
CA VAL A 137 -16.21 -12.71 20.83
C VAL A 137 -17.53 -12.48 21.55
N ALA A 138 -17.46 -12.10 22.82
CA ALA A 138 -18.59 -11.67 23.61
C ALA A 138 -18.39 -10.21 24.02
N GLU A 139 -19.41 -9.38 23.78
CA GLU A 139 -19.43 -7.96 24.07
C GLU A 139 -20.61 -7.66 25.00
N ALA A 140 -20.33 -7.33 26.26
CA ALA A 140 -21.31 -6.85 27.21
C ALA A 140 -21.49 -5.35 27.00
N ILE A 141 -22.74 -4.89 26.94
CA ILE A 141 -23.12 -3.51 26.65
C ILE A 141 -24.13 -3.07 27.72
N ALA A 142 -23.82 -1.96 28.39
CA ALA A 142 -24.72 -1.32 29.33
C ALA A 142 -25.76 -0.47 28.59
N ASP A 143 -27.05 -0.75 28.76
CA ASP A 143 -28.14 0.03 28.18
C ASP A 143 -28.48 1.27 29.04
N GLU A 144 -27.46 2.09 29.33
CA GLU A 144 -27.58 3.32 30.14
C GLU A 144 -28.23 4.47 29.36
N ALA A 145 -28.21 4.39 28.03
CA ALA A 145 -28.66 5.44 27.13
C ALA A 145 -30.19 5.67 27.17
N SER A 146 -30.98 4.71 27.66
CA SER A 146 -32.44 4.88 27.75
C SER A 146 -32.88 5.93 28.79
N VAL A 147 -31.98 6.35 29.70
CA VAL A 147 -32.31 7.25 30.82
C VAL A 147 -32.11 8.73 30.49
N THR A 148 -31.38 9.08 29.42
CA THR A 148 -31.07 10.49 29.11
C THR A 148 -31.04 10.79 27.61
N THR A 149 -32.20 10.97 26.97
CA THR A 149 -32.36 11.88 25.81
C THR A 149 -33.83 11.97 25.39
N SER A 150 -34.65 12.67 26.19
CA SER A 150 -35.79 13.40 25.59
C SER A 150 -35.28 14.78 25.19
N VAL A 151 -34.60 14.88 24.04
CA VAL A 151 -34.49 16.18 23.39
C VAL A 151 -35.90 16.53 22.98
N ALA A 152 -36.54 17.43 23.72
CA ALA A 152 -37.89 17.90 23.43
C ALA A 152 -37.91 18.43 22.00
N THR A 153 -38.45 17.63 21.08
CA THR A 153 -38.68 18.05 19.70
C THR A 153 -39.77 19.11 19.75
N SER A 154 -39.38 20.38 19.59
CA SER A 154 -40.35 21.44 19.33
C SER A 154 -40.91 21.22 17.92
N GLU A 155 -42.24 21.17 17.77
CA GLU A 155 -42.85 21.29 16.45
C GLU A 155 -42.36 22.59 15.80
N ALA A 156 -41.87 22.49 14.57
CA ALA A 156 -41.41 23.66 13.82
C ALA A 156 -42.62 24.51 13.47
N ALA A 157 -42.81 25.60 14.21
CA ALA A 157 -43.68 26.68 13.79
C ALA A 157 -43.11 27.32 12.51
N SER A 158 -44.00 27.95 11.74
CA SER A 158 -43.71 28.73 10.52
C SER A 158 -42.36 29.45 10.52
N ARG A 159 -41.69 29.50 9.36
CA ARG A 159 -40.42 30.22 9.11
C ARG A 159 -40.38 31.54 9.89
N ARG A 160 -39.37 31.70 10.75
CA ARG A 160 -39.13 32.89 11.57
C ARG A 160 -37.79 33.51 11.22
N GLU A 161 -37.75 34.84 11.13
CA GLU A 161 -36.48 35.56 10.99
C GLU A 161 -35.98 35.95 12.40
N PRO A 162 -34.82 35.46 12.84
CA PRO A 162 -34.26 35.82 14.14
C PRO A 162 -33.72 37.26 14.13
N GLN A 163 -33.72 37.90 15.29
CA GLN A 163 -33.10 39.22 15.45
C GLN A 163 -31.58 39.08 15.52
N ALA A 164 -30.86 39.87 14.70
CA ALA A 164 -29.40 39.91 14.76
C ALA A 164 -28.93 40.55 16.07
N ALA A 165 -27.90 39.97 16.68
CA ALA A 165 -27.26 40.49 17.88
C ALA A 165 -26.38 41.70 17.57
N ASP A 166 -25.68 41.67 16.43
CA ASP A 166 -24.84 42.77 15.95
C ASP A 166 -24.63 42.69 14.42
N THR A 167 -23.94 43.68 13.86
CA THR A 167 -23.42 43.65 12.49
C THR A 167 -21.89 43.63 12.52
N VAL A 168 -21.30 42.65 11.85
CA VAL A 168 -19.84 42.45 11.80
C VAL A 168 -19.33 42.49 10.38
N ARG A 169 -18.04 42.80 10.21
CA ARG A 169 -17.36 42.75 8.91
C ARG A 169 -16.61 41.44 8.75
N ILE A 170 -16.88 40.75 7.64
CA ILE A 170 -16.16 39.55 7.20
C ILE A 170 -15.50 39.79 5.84
N TYR A 171 -14.42 39.06 5.57
CA TYR A 171 -13.81 39.00 4.24
C TYR A 171 -14.22 37.68 3.59
N SER A 172 -15.03 37.73 2.53
CA SER A 172 -15.53 36.55 1.81
C SER A 172 -15.76 36.90 0.34
N GLN A 173 -15.44 35.94 -0.56
CA GLN A 173 -15.48 36.13 -2.01
C GLN A 173 -14.66 37.36 -2.47
N ASP A 174 -13.41 37.46 -1.99
CA ASP A 174 -12.42 38.51 -2.30
C ASP A 174 -12.81 39.95 -1.93
N GLU A 175 -13.89 40.13 -1.19
CA GLU A 175 -14.40 41.45 -0.78
C GLU A 175 -14.77 41.49 0.71
N TRP A 176 -14.67 42.68 1.30
CA TRP A 176 -15.20 42.92 2.64
C TRP A 176 -16.71 43.12 2.57
N ARG A 177 -17.46 42.37 3.39
CA ARG A 177 -18.92 42.44 3.49
C ARG A 177 -19.33 42.65 4.94
N GLU A 178 -20.38 43.43 5.15
CA GLU A 178 -21.08 43.47 6.43
C GLU A 178 -22.12 42.35 6.47
N CYS A 179 -22.21 41.66 7.60
CA CYS A 179 -23.14 40.57 7.82
C CYS A 179 -23.69 40.58 9.23
N SER A 180 -24.89 40.01 9.39
CA SER A 180 -25.53 39.84 10.69
C SER A 180 -24.76 38.82 11.53
N LEU A 181 -24.53 39.17 12.80
CA LEU A 181 -24.05 38.27 13.84
C LEU A 181 -25.25 37.77 14.64
N TYR A 182 -25.33 36.45 14.81
CA TYR A 182 -26.31 35.79 15.67
C TYR A 182 -25.57 35.01 16.75
N HIS A 183 -26.15 34.93 17.95
CA HIS A 183 -25.70 33.99 18.97
C HIS A 183 -26.53 32.72 18.90
N SER A 184 -25.87 31.56 18.90
CA SER A 184 -26.52 30.23 18.83
C SER A 184 -27.62 30.07 19.88
N VAL A 185 -27.40 30.60 21.08
CA VAL A 185 -28.32 30.52 22.23
C VAL A 185 -29.64 31.27 22.04
N ASP A 186 -29.69 32.23 21.11
CA ASP A 186 -30.88 33.04 20.84
C ASP A 186 -31.74 32.45 19.71
N LEU A 187 -31.20 31.46 18.98
CA LEU A 187 -31.87 30.80 17.87
C LEU A 187 -32.87 29.75 18.37
N ARG A 188 -33.98 29.59 17.65
CA ARG A 188 -35.08 28.68 17.95
C ARG A 188 -35.44 27.84 16.74
N ALA A 189 -36.10 26.70 16.98
CA ALA A 189 -36.64 25.86 15.91
C ALA A 189 -37.53 26.69 14.96
N GLY A 190 -37.30 26.55 13.66
CA GLY A 190 -37.98 27.32 12.60
C GLY A 190 -37.30 28.66 12.26
N ASP A 191 -36.27 29.07 13.00
CA ASP A 191 -35.49 30.25 12.63
C ASP A 191 -34.73 30.00 11.32
N PHE A 192 -34.72 31.03 10.48
CA PHE A 192 -34.16 31.03 9.14
C PHE A 192 -33.22 32.22 8.98
N ILE A 193 -31.99 31.97 8.56
CA ILE A 193 -30.93 32.97 8.42
C ILE A 193 -30.44 32.96 6.97
N GLU A 194 -30.61 34.06 6.25
CA GLU A 194 -29.97 34.26 4.94
C GLU A 194 -28.48 34.61 5.13
N GLY A 195 -27.61 34.02 4.31
CA GLY A 195 -26.21 34.41 4.22
C GLY A 195 -26.01 35.69 3.39
N PRO A 196 -24.92 36.45 3.60
CA PRO A 196 -23.84 36.17 4.53
C PRO A 196 -24.23 36.45 6.00
N ALA A 197 -23.89 35.52 6.90
CA ALA A 197 -24.14 35.65 8.34
C ALA A 197 -23.11 34.87 9.17
N VAL A 198 -22.86 35.33 10.40
CA VAL A 198 -22.04 34.62 11.38
C VAL A 198 -22.94 34.15 12.52
N VAL A 199 -22.90 32.85 12.82
CA VAL A 199 -23.53 32.28 14.01
C VAL A 199 -22.43 31.92 15.00
N SER A 200 -22.33 32.68 16.08
CA SER A 200 -21.36 32.45 17.14
C SER A 200 -21.95 31.60 18.25
N ASP A 201 -21.22 30.57 18.64
CA ASP A 201 -21.50 29.73 19.79
C ASP A 201 -20.32 29.82 20.79
N ALA A 202 -20.52 29.38 22.03
CA ALA A 202 -19.48 29.36 23.06
C ALA A 202 -18.27 28.51 22.65
N ASN A 203 -18.49 27.46 21.84
CA ASN A 203 -17.46 26.49 21.48
C ASN A 203 -17.20 26.40 19.96
N ALA A 204 -17.92 27.15 19.13
CA ALA A 204 -17.82 27.09 17.67
C ALA A 204 -18.28 28.39 17.01
N THR A 205 -17.89 28.56 15.75
CA THR A 205 -18.42 29.63 14.90
C THR A 205 -18.79 29.02 13.55
N THR A 206 -20.01 29.30 13.11
CA THR A 206 -20.51 28.85 11.82
C THR A 206 -20.68 30.04 10.90
N LEU A 207 -20.08 29.95 9.71
CA LEU A 207 -20.25 30.95 8.67
C LEU A 207 -21.32 30.45 7.69
N VAL A 208 -22.38 31.23 7.53
CA VAL A 208 -23.37 31.03 6.46
C VAL A 208 -22.93 31.93 5.32
N ASP A 209 -22.27 31.36 4.30
CA ASP A 209 -21.73 32.14 3.19
C ASP A 209 -22.84 32.75 2.32
N ALA A 210 -22.50 33.80 1.56
CA ALA A 210 -23.43 34.40 0.61
C ALA A 210 -23.92 33.36 -0.42
N GLY A 211 -25.24 33.29 -0.63
CA GLY A 211 -25.87 32.28 -1.49
C GLY A 211 -26.20 30.96 -0.79
N TRP A 212 -25.99 30.91 0.53
CA TRP A 212 -26.49 29.87 1.43
C TRP A 212 -27.50 30.47 2.40
N HIS A 213 -28.39 29.63 2.92
CA HIS A 213 -29.23 29.93 4.08
C HIS A 213 -29.01 28.87 5.16
N ALA A 214 -29.32 29.22 6.41
CA ALA A 214 -29.40 28.28 7.52
C ALA A 214 -30.84 28.17 8.02
N SER A 215 -31.28 26.96 8.35
CA SER A 215 -32.55 26.70 9.02
C SER A 215 -32.32 25.89 10.29
N VAL A 216 -32.97 26.27 11.39
CA VAL A 216 -32.84 25.58 12.68
C VAL A 216 -33.96 24.55 12.81
N THR A 217 -33.57 23.29 13.00
CA THR A 217 -34.51 22.17 13.16
C THR A 217 -35.14 22.13 14.55
N GLY A 218 -36.15 21.28 14.73
CA GLY A 218 -36.77 21.01 16.05
C GLY A 218 -35.82 20.41 17.10
N ARG A 219 -34.63 19.94 16.70
CA ARG A 219 -33.57 19.45 17.59
C ARG A 219 -32.47 20.50 17.87
N GLY A 220 -32.60 21.69 17.30
CA GLY A 220 -31.58 22.74 17.36
C GLY A 220 -30.47 22.60 16.31
N ASP A 221 -30.42 21.50 15.53
CA ASP A 221 -29.48 21.35 14.42
C ASP A 221 -29.67 22.49 13.41
N MET A 222 -28.59 23.06 12.89
CA MET A 222 -28.66 23.97 11.75
C MET A 222 -28.45 23.20 10.44
N ILE A 223 -29.38 23.32 9.51
CA ILE A 223 -29.22 22.85 8.14
C ILE A 223 -28.84 24.06 7.29
N LEU A 224 -27.59 24.08 6.81
CA LEU A 224 -27.15 25.01 5.80
C LEU A 224 -27.55 24.45 4.44
N GLU A 225 -28.31 25.19 3.65
CA GLU A 225 -28.64 24.79 2.30
C GLU A 225 -28.33 25.92 1.33
N ARG A 226 -28.02 25.52 0.12
CA ARG A 226 -27.61 26.46 -0.90
C ARG A 226 -28.83 27.12 -1.55
N SER A 227 -29.02 28.42 -1.31
CA SER A 227 -30.22 29.17 -1.66
C SER A 227 -30.18 29.76 -3.07
N VAL A 228 -29.01 30.20 -3.53
CA VAL A 228 -28.81 30.77 -4.87
C VAL A 228 -28.12 29.72 -5.74
N PRO A 229 -28.69 29.20 -6.84
CA PRO A 229 -28.03 28.22 -7.72
C PRO A 229 -26.61 28.64 -8.07
N ARG A 230 -25.68 27.68 -8.15
CA ARG A 230 -24.28 28.00 -8.45
C ARG A 230 -24.31 28.75 -9.78
N PRO A 231 -23.66 29.92 -9.91
CA PRO A 231 -23.09 30.23 -11.21
C PRO A 231 -22.34 28.95 -11.59
N GLN A 232 -22.59 28.35 -12.75
CA GLN A 232 -21.76 27.25 -13.24
C GLN A 232 -20.32 27.78 -13.35
N ARG A 233 -19.61 27.86 -12.23
CA ARG A 233 -18.17 28.04 -12.19
C ARG A 233 -17.65 26.66 -12.51
N PHE A 234 -17.41 26.58 -13.82
CA PHE A 234 -16.85 25.50 -14.58
C PHE A 234 -17.80 24.30 -14.70
N ALA A 235 -18.45 24.19 -15.87
CA ALA A 235 -18.25 22.95 -16.62
C ALA A 235 -16.75 22.69 -16.55
N VAL A 236 -16.32 21.71 -15.74
CA VAL A 236 -14.90 21.48 -15.47
C VAL A 236 -14.22 21.44 -16.82
N GLY A 237 -13.36 22.42 -17.07
CA GLY A 237 -12.69 22.54 -18.35
C GLY A 237 -11.57 21.53 -18.42
N THR A 238 -11.06 21.30 -19.62
CA THR A 238 -9.82 20.56 -19.84
C THR A 238 -8.56 21.35 -19.41
N HIS A 239 -8.72 22.58 -18.90
CA HIS A 239 -7.63 23.44 -18.43
C HIS A 239 -7.22 23.07 -17.00
N ALA A 240 -5.93 23.19 -16.69
CA ALA A 240 -5.38 22.90 -15.37
C ALA A 240 -5.84 23.95 -14.35
N ASP A 241 -6.71 23.55 -13.43
CA ASP A 241 -7.07 24.29 -12.23
C ASP A 241 -6.37 23.67 -11.01
N PRO A 242 -5.63 24.43 -10.17
CA PRO A 242 -4.88 23.87 -9.05
C PRO A 242 -5.73 23.13 -8.01
N VAL A 243 -6.97 23.58 -7.77
CA VAL A 243 -7.89 22.94 -6.83
C VAL A 243 -8.37 21.63 -7.41
N MET A 244 -8.80 21.65 -8.68
CA MET A 244 -9.23 20.43 -9.36
C MET A 244 -8.10 19.44 -9.55
N LEU A 245 -6.87 19.90 -9.76
CA LEU A 245 -5.68 19.05 -9.86
C LEU A 245 -5.49 18.24 -8.58
N GLU A 246 -5.62 18.90 -7.42
CA GLU A 246 -5.55 18.24 -6.12
C GLU A 246 -6.71 17.26 -5.90
N ILE A 247 -7.94 17.63 -6.32
CA ILE A 247 -9.10 16.75 -6.25
C ILE A 247 -8.89 15.50 -7.12
N PHE A 248 -8.52 15.66 -8.38
CA PHE A 248 -8.30 14.53 -9.30
C PHE A 248 -7.13 13.65 -8.85
N ASN A 249 -6.05 14.25 -8.33
CA ASN A 249 -4.94 13.51 -7.75
C ASN A 249 -5.43 12.56 -6.64
N ASN A 250 -6.16 13.09 -5.65
CA ASN A 250 -6.72 12.29 -4.56
C ASN A 250 -7.73 11.25 -5.05
N LEU A 251 -8.54 11.57 -6.06
CA LEU A 251 -9.49 10.61 -6.63
C LEU A 251 -8.78 9.45 -7.33
N PHE A 252 -7.77 9.71 -8.18
CA PHE A 252 -7.02 8.64 -8.84
C PHE A 252 -6.27 7.75 -7.83
N MET A 253 -5.66 8.36 -6.81
CA MET A 253 -5.02 7.62 -5.72
C MET A 253 -6.03 6.79 -4.94
N SER A 254 -7.20 7.34 -4.61
CA SER A 254 -8.26 6.60 -3.92
C SER A 254 -8.73 5.39 -4.72
N ILE A 255 -8.82 5.48 -6.04
CA ILE A 255 -9.16 4.32 -6.88
C ILE A 255 -8.08 3.23 -6.77
N ALA A 256 -6.80 3.60 -6.90
CA ALA A 256 -5.69 2.66 -6.78
C ALA A 256 -5.64 2.00 -5.39
N GLU A 257 -5.92 2.75 -4.33
CA GLU A 257 -6.01 2.24 -2.95
C GLU A 257 -7.21 1.29 -2.76
N GLN A 258 -8.37 1.61 -3.34
CA GLN A 258 -9.54 0.73 -3.31
C GLN A 258 -9.26 -0.59 -4.03
N MET A 259 -8.54 -0.56 -5.15
CA MET A 259 -8.05 -1.77 -5.83
C MET A 259 -7.12 -2.57 -4.90
N GLY A 260 -6.15 -1.89 -4.27
CA GLY A 260 -5.19 -2.53 -3.36
C GLY A 260 -5.86 -3.17 -2.14
N TYR A 261 -6.83 -2.48 -1.54
CA TYR A 261 -7.63 -3.02 -0.45
C TYR A 261 -8.45 -4.24 -0.89
N ARG A 262 -9.01 -4.21 -2.10
CA ARG A 262 -9.72 -5.37 -2.65
C ARG A 262 -8.76 -6.55 -2.82
N LEU A 263 -7.57 -6.33 -3.38
CA LEU A 263 -6.53 -7.35 -3.57
C LEU A 263 -6.08 -7.95 -2.24
N GLN A 264 -5.71 -7.12 -1.27
CA GLN A 264 -5.26 -7.56 0.05
C GLN A 264 -6.30 -8.47 0.73
N ASN A 265 -7.58 -8.09 0.67
CA ASN A 265 -8.63 -8.81 1.36
C ASN A 265 -8.96 -10.15 0.66
N THR A 266 -8.89 -10.23 -0.66
CA THR A 266 -9.23 -11.43 -1.45
C THR A 266 -8.06 -12.39 -1.68
N ALA A 267 -6.82 -11.93 -1.54
CA ALA A 267 -5.63 -12.74 -1.74
C ALA A 267 -5.52 -13.90 -0.73
N HIS A 268 -4.76 -14.92 -1.11
CA HIS A 268 -4.54 -16.13 -0.32
C HIS A 268 -3.09 -16.29 0.15
N SER A 269 -2.12 -15.77 -0.61
CA SER A 269 -0.72 -15.84 -0.19
C SER A 269 -0.41 -14.84 0.92
N VAL A 270 0.42 -15.29 1.87
CA VAL A 270 0.99 -14.44 2.93
C VAL A 270 1.73 -13.24 2.31
N ASN A 271 2.32 -13.41 1.13
CA ASN A 271 3.04 -12.35 0.42
C ASN A 271 2.15 -11.18 0.03
N ILE A 272 1.01 -11.44 -0.62
CA ILE A 272 0.09 -10.36 -1.02
C ILE A 272 -0.71 -9.88 0.19
N LYS A 273 -1.23 -10.79 1.01
CA LYS A 273 -2.20 -10.47 2.06
C LYS A 273 -1.59 -9.81 3.30
N GLU A 274 -0.55 -10.41 3.84
CA GLU A 274 0.07 -9.99 5.11
C GLU A 274 1.22 -9.03 4.88
N ARG A 275 2.09 -9.39 3.94
CA ARG A 275 3.30 -8.61 3.64
C ARG A 275 3.05 -7.40 2.75
N LEU A 276 1.88 -7.33 2.09
CA LEU A 276 1.51 -6.27 1.13
C LEU A 276 2.48 -6.16 -0.05
N ASP A 277 2.98 -7.31 -0.52
CA ASP A 277 3.88 -7.40 -1.66
C ASP A 277 3.10 -7.41 -2.99
N PHE A 278 2.45 -6.28 -3.26
CA PHE A 278 1.67 -6.05 -4.47
C PHE A 278 1.64 -4.56 -4.84
N SER A 279 1.11 -4.20 -6.00
CA SER A 279 0.77 -2.81 -6.35
C SER A 279 -0.43 -2.78 -7.29
N CYS A 280 -1.23 -1.73 -7.18
CA CYS A 280 -2.40 -1.50 -8.02
C CYS A 280 -2.29 -0.11 -8.64
N ALA A 281 -2.48 -0.05 -9.96
CA ALA A 281 -2.19 1.14 -10.72
C ALA A 281 -3.23 1.39 -11.83
N ILE A 282 -3.37 2.67 -12.15
CA ILE A 282 -4.22 3.20 -13.21
C ILE A 282 -3.33 3.77 -14.31
N PHE A 283 -3.69 3.48 -15.55
CA PHE A 283 -2.95 3.91 -16.73
C PHE A 283 -3.88 4.62 -17.70
N ASP A 284 -3.33 5.58 -18.44
CA ASP A 284 -4.04 6.22 -19.53
C ASP A 284 -4.24 5.27 -20.73
N SER A 285 -4.87 5.75 -21.81
CA SER A 285 -5.10 4.97 -23.02
C SER A 285 -3.81 4.51 -23.73
N GLY A 286 -2.66 5.11 -23.43
CA GLY A 286 -1.34 4.72 -23.96
C GLY A 286 -0.59 3.74 -23.06
N GLY A 287 -1.16 3.37 -21.90
CA GLY A 287 -0.50 2.53 -20.91
C GLY A 287 0.52 3.27 -20.04
N GLU A 288 0.49 4.61 -20.01
CA GLU A 288 1.35 5.39 -19.12
C GLU A 288 0.75 5.49 -17.72
N LEU A 289 1.61 5.42 -16.70
CA LEU A 289 1.18 5.41 -15.30
C LEU A 289 0.59 6.76 -14.92
N VAL A 290 -0.62 6.75 -14.34
CA VAL A 290 -1.33 7.93 -13.82
C VAL A 290 -1.27 7.98 -12.30
N ALA A 291 -1.59 6.85 -11.65
CA ALA A 291 -1.59 6.71 -10.20
C ALA A 291 -1.25 5.28 -9.79
N ASN A 292 -0.57 5.12 -8.66
CA ASN A 292 -0.21 3.83 -8.07
C ASN A 292 -0.34 3.91 -6.55
N ALA A 293 -1.02 2.94 -5.94
CA ALA A 293 -1.06 2.82 -4.49
C ALA A 293 0.35 2.55 -3.93
N PRO A 294 0.78 3.22 -2.84
CA PRO A 294 2.16 3.20 -2.36
C PRO A 294 2.48 1.90 -1.61
N HIS A 295 2.62 0.83 -2.37
CA HIS A 295 3.13 -0.45 -1.90
C HIS A 295 4.56 -0.56 -2.43
N ILE A 296 4.93 -1.47 -3.33
CA ILE A 296 6.35 -1.73 -3.60
C ILE A 296 7.01 -0.73 -4.58
N PRO A 297 8.11 -0.04 -4.19
CA PRO A 297 8.80 0.93 -5.06
C PRO A 297 9.37 0.36 -6.37
N VAL A 298 9.76 -0.91 -6.43
CA VAL A 298 10.29 -1.49 -7.68
C VAL A 298 9.22 -1.71 -8.76
N HIS A 299 7.95 -1.71 -8.37
CA HIS A 299 6.82 -1.75 -9.31
C HIS A 299 6.65 -0.41 -10.06
N LEU A 300 7.24 0.67 -9.51
CA LEU A 300 7.18 2.01 -10.10
C LEU A 300 7.90 2.01 -11.45
N GLY A 301 7.22 2.46 -12.50
CA GLY A 301 7.78 2.53 -13.86
C GLY A 301 7.94 1.18 -14.58
N SER A 302 8.01 0.05 -13.88
CA SER A 302 8.03 -1.28 -14.51
C SER A 302 6.64 -1.76 -14.92
N MET A 303 5.58 -1.40 -14.19
CA MET A 303 4.21 -1.78 -14.57
C MET A 303 3.76 -1.15 -15.90
N SER A 304 4.13 0.10 -16.21
CA SER A 304 3.81 0.73 -17.50
C SER A 304 4.34 -0.08 -18.68
N ALA A 305 5.58 -0.56 -18.56
CA ALA A 305 6.19 -1.41 -19.59
C ALA A 305 5.44 -2.74 -19.77
N SER A 306 4.93 -3.34 -18.68
CA SER A 306 4.07 -4.53 -18.77
C SER A 306 2.74 -4.25 -19.47
N VAL A 307 2.09 -3.13 -19.17
CA VAL A 307 0.84 -2.73 -19.82
C VAL A 307 1.09 -2.48 -21.31
N GLN A 308 2.14 -1.72 -21.66
CA GLN A 308 2.52 -1.44 -23.05
C GLN A 308 2.85 -2.72 -23.82
N ALA A 309 3.56 -3.68 -23.23
CA ALA A 309 3.82 -4.96 -23.85
C ALA A 309 2.52 -5.74 -24.19
N ILE A 310 1.51 -5.69 -23.32
CA ILE A 310 0.19 -6.27 -23.59
C ILE A 310 -0.55 -5.51 -24.69
N ILE A 311 -0.49 -4.17 -24.70
CA ILE A 311 -1.08 -3.34 -25.75
C ILE A 311 -0.48 -3.69 -27.11
N GLU A 312 0.84 -3.73 -27.20
CA GLU A 312 1.58 -4.02 -28.43
C GLU A 312 1.31 -5.45 -28.93
N ALA A 313 1.37 -6.44 -28.03
CA ALA A 313 1.19 -7.84 -28.39
C ALA A 313 -0.25 -8.17 -28.83
N ASN A 314 -1.24 -7.37 -28.42
CA ASN A 314 -2.66 -7.60 -28.71
C ASN A 314 -3.30 -6.45 -29.51
N ALA A 315 -2.50 -5.67 -30.24
CA ALA A 315 -2.98 -4.53 -31.01
C ALA A 315 -4.12 -4.94 -31.97
N GLY A 316 -5.28 -4.29 -31.82
CA GLY A 316 -6.49 -4.57 -32.60
C GLY A 316 -7.26 -5.84 -32.21
N GLN A 317 -6.85 -6.55 -31.15
CA GLN A 317 -7.46 -7.81 -30.69
C GLN A 317 -7.95 -7.77 -29.24
N LEU A 318 -7.87 -6.61 -28.59
CA LEU A 318 -8.43 -6.40 -27.26
C LEU A 318 -9.96 -6.28 -27.34
N HIS A 319 -10.68 -7.01 -26.51
CA HIS A 319 -12.14 -6.97 -26.44
C HIS A 319 -12.66 -6.63 -25.03
N PRO A 320 -13.87 -6.06 -24.90
CA PRO A 320 -14.49 -5.84 -23.60
C PRO A 320 -14.61 -7.13 -22.79
N GLY A 321 -14.20 -7.07 -21.52
CA GLY A 321 -14.25 -8.22 -20.60
C GLY A 321 -13.04 -9.16 -20.69
N ASP A 322 -12.06 -8.87 -21.55
CA ASP A 322 -10.79 -9.59 -21.55
C ASP A 322 -9.87 -9.13 -20.41
N VAL A 323 -9.06 -10.05 -19.90
CA VAL A 323 -8.00 -9.78 -18.91
C VAL A 323 -6.76 -10.56 -19.29
N TYR A 324 -5.59 -9.92 -19.17
CA TYR A 324 -4.30 -10.47 -19.58
C TYR A 324 -3.38 -10.63 -18.37
N VAL A 325 -2.48 -11.61 -18.43
CA VAL A 325 -1.46 -11.85 -17.40
C VAL A 325 -0.08 -12.03 -18.03
N LEU A 326 0.93 -11.47 -17.36
CA LEU A 326 2.34 -11.59 -17.71
C LEU A 326 3.25 -11.45 -16.48
N ASN A 327 4.44 -12.04 -16.54
CA ASN A 327 5.54 -11.82 -15.59
C ASN A 327 6.92 -11.73 -16.28
N ASN A 328 6.96 -11.79 -17.61
CA ASN A 328 8.21 -11.82 -18.37
C ASN A 328 9.04 -10.53 -18.12
N PRO A 329 10.25 -10.63 -17.53
CA PRO A 329 11.06 -9.45 -17.20
C PRO A 329 11.61 -8.71 -18.43
N TYR A 330 11.66 -9.40 -19.57
CA TYR A 330 12.04 -8.82 -20.87
C TYR A 330 10.86 -8.09 -21.55
N ALA A 331 9.67 -8.14 -20.95
CA ALA A 331 8.44 -7.47 -21.41
C ALA A 331 7.82 -6.62 -20.27
N GLY A 332 8.67 -5.94 -19.49
CA GLY A 332 8.24 -5.03 -18.42
C GLY A 332 8.04 -5.65 -17.03
N GLY A 333 8.16 -6.98 -16.91
CA GLY A 333 8.25 -7.63 -15.60
C GLY A 333 9.52 -7.23 -14.83
N THR A 334 9.51 -7.45 -13.52
CA THR A 334 10.64 -7.22 -12.60
C THR A 334 11.45 -8.49 -12.39
N HIS A 335 10.77 -9.57 -12.02
CA HIS A 335 11.23 -10.96 -11.96
C HIS A 335 10.03 -11.90 -12.11
N LEU A 336 10.23 -13.22 -12.22
CA LEU A 336 9.12 -14.14 -12.47
C LEU A 336 8.05 -14.21 -11.36
N PRO A 337 8.39 -14.12 -10.06
CA PRO A 337 7.37 -14.12 -9.00
C PRO A 337 6.39 -12.94 -9.06
N ASP A 338 6.77 -11.80 -9.65
CA ASP A 338 5.90 -10.63 -9.75
C ASP A 338 4.98 -10.77 -10.97
N VAL A 339 3.78 -11.29 -10.73
CA VAL A 339 2.79 -11.54 -11.78
C VAL A 339 1.89 -10.32 -11.94
N THR A 340 1.82 -9.79 -13.16
CA THR A 340 1.00 -8.61 -13.51
C THR A 340 -0.26 -9.04 -14.24
N VAL A 341 -1.41 -8.58 -13.77
CA VAL A 341 -2.72 -8.75 -14.41
C VAL A 341 -3.17 -7.39 -14.94
N VAL A 342 -3.49 -7.32 -16.23
CA VAL A 342 -3.84 -6.10 -16.97
C VAL A 342 -5.26 -6.21 -17.52
N THR A 343 -6.09 -5.21 -17.25
CA THR A 343 -7.49 -5.14 -17.71
C THR A 343 -7.71 -3.86 -18.53
N PRO A 344 -8.04 -3.95 -19.82
CA PRO A 344 -8.48 -2.81 -20.61
C PRO A 344 -9.86 -2.31 -20.16
N VAL A 345 -10.00 -0.99 -20.01
CA VAL A 345 -11.25 -0.34 -19.62
C VAL A 345 -11.89 0.27 -20.86
N PHE A 346 -12.94 -0.37 -21.36
CA PHE A 346 -13.70 0.12 -22.51
C PHE A 346 -14.77 1.14 -22.10
N ASP A 347 -15.20 1.95 -23.08
CA ASP A 347 -16.39 2.76 -22.95
C ASP A 347 -17.66 1.91 -22.82
N LYS A 348 -18.80 2.54 -22.47
CA LYS A 348 -20.07 1.83 -22.27
C LYS A 348 -20.56 1.11 -23.53
N ALA A 349 -20.15 1.56 -24.72
CA ALA A 349 -20.49 0.91 -25.99
C ALA A 349 -19.59 -0.29 -26.31
N GLY A 350 -18.49 -0.48 -25.57
CA GLY A 350 -17.52 -1.55 -25.80
C GLY A 350 -16.67 -1.34 -27.06
N LYS A 351 -16.53 -0.10 -27.53
CA LYS A 351 -15.90 0.25 -28.80
C LYS A 351 -14.49 0.79 -28.60
N ASP A 352 -14.32 1.74 -27.69
CA ASP A 352 -13.08 2.49 -27.52
C ASP A 352 -12.47 2.18 -26.15
N ILE A 353 -11.16 1.95 -26.10
CA ILE A 353 -10.43 1.77 -24.85
C ILE A 353 -10.15 3.16 -24.27
N LEU A 354 -10.61 3.38 -23.05
CA LEU A 354 -10.47 4.65 -22.35
C LEU A 354 -9.19 4.68 -21.50
N PHE A 355 -8.93 3.57 -20.80
CA PHE A 355 -7.87 3.44 -19.79
C PHE A 355 -7.41 1.98 -19.70
N TYR A 356 -6.36 1.73 -18.93
CA TYR A 356 -6.03 0.40 -18.44
C TYR A 356 -5.91 0.44 -16.91
N VAL A 357 -6.20 -0.69 -16.28
CA VAL A 357 -5.91 -0.93 -14.86
C VAL A 357 -5.03 -2.15 -14.74
N GLY A 358 -4.11 -2.11 -13.78
CA GLY A 358 -3.16 -3.18 -13.56
C GLY A 358 -2.97 -3.47 -12.08
N SER A 359 -2.81 -4.74 -11.76
CA SER A 359 -2.35 -5.20 -10.45
C SER A 359 -1.15 -6.11 -10.63
N ARG A 360 -0.13 -5.92 -9.81
CA ARG A 360 1.05 -6.78 -9.75
C ARG A 360 1.16 -7.35 -8.35
N GLY A 361 1.29 -8.66 -8.22
CA GLY A 361 1.39 -9.34 -6.93
C GLY A 361 2.56 -10.30 -6.94
N HIS A 362 3.26 -10.40 -5.81
CA HIS A 362 4.33 -11.36 -5.63
C HIS A 362 3.76 -12.73 -5.29
N HIS A 363 3.84 -13.66 -6.24
CA HIS A 363 3.42 -15.04 -6.04
C HIS A 363 4.51 -15.79 -5.28
N ALA A 364 4.16 -16.39 -4.15
CA ALA A 364 5.11 -17.09 -3.27
C ALA A 364 5.90 -18.19 -4.00
N ASP A 365 5.32 -18.84 -5.02
CA ASP A 365 6.01 -19.79 -5.89
C ASP A 365 5.37 -19.74 -7.29
N ILE A 366 6.19 -19.50 -8.30
CA ILE A 366 5.87 -19.62 -9.73
C ILE A 366 6.72 -20.72 -10.39
N GLY A 367 7.28 -21.63 -9.58
CA GLY A 367 8.17 -22.72 -9.99
C GLY A 367 9.65 -22.44 -9.74
N GLY A 368 10.52 -22.98 -10.58
CA GLY A 368 11.97 -22.78 -10.51
C GLY A 368 12.72 -23.84 -9.69
N LEU A 369 14.04 -23.70 -9.57
CA LEU A 369 14.93 -24.70 -8.95
C LEU A 369 14.66 -24.92 -7.46
N THR A 370 14.28 -23.88 -6.73
CA THR A 370 14.02 -23.92 -5.28
C THR A 370 12.59 -23.50 -4.97
N PRO A 371 12.01 -24.02 -3.87
CA PRO A 371 10.80 -23.45 -3.28
C PRO A 371 10.94 -21.94 -3.09
N GLY A 372 9.86 -21.19 -3.31
CA GLY A 372 9.87 -19.73 -3.16
C GLY A 372 10.26 -18.97 -4.44
N SER A 373 10.65 -19.66 -5.52
CA SER A 373 11.04 -19.09 -6.81
C SER A 373 12.18 -18.05 -6.79
N MET A 374 13.00 -18.06 -5.73
CA MET A 374 14.21 -17.24 -5.59
C MET A 374 15.47 -18.12 -5.46
N PRO A 375 15.85 -18.87 -6.51
CA PRO A 375 17.04 -19.72 -6.45
C PRO A 375 18.30 -18.86 -6.34
N SER A 376 19.22 -19.23 -5.46
CA SER A 376 20.49 -18.50 -5.28
C SER A 376 21.50 -18.70 -6.40
N ASN A 377 21.29 -19.70 -7.27
CA ASN A 377 22.26 -20.18 -8.24
C ASN A 377 21.69 -20.37 -9.66
N SER A 378 20.64 -19.61 -10.04
CA SER A 378 20.15 -19.61 -11.42
C SER A 378 21.13 -18.90 -12.37
N HIS A 379 21.23 -19.46 -13.58
CA HIS A 379 22.05 -18.96 -14.69
C HIS A 379 21.20 -18.52 -15.89
N VAL A 380 20.05 -19.18 -16.09
CA VAL A 380 19.08 -18.83 -17.13
C VAL A 380 17.68 -18.64 -16.54
N ILE A 381 16.85 -17.82 -17.18
CA ILE A 381 15.53 -17.42 -16.67
C ILE A 381 14.59 -18.60 -16.42
N GLU A 382 14.69 -19.68 -17.20
CA GLU A 382 13.85 -20.87 -17.04
C GLU A 382 14.07 -21.56 -15.69
N GLU A 383 15.26 -21.43 -15.11
CA GLU A 383 15.59 -21.99 -13.78
C GLU A 383 14.89 -21.23 -12.64
N GLU A 384 14.30 -20.06 -12.91
CA GLU A 384 13.62 -19.21 -11.93
C GLU A 384 12.11 -19.50 -11.87
N GLY A 385 11.56 -20.21 -12.86
CA GLY A 385 10.15 -20.64 -12.86
C GLY A 385 9.42 -20.46 -14.18
N VAL A 386 8.10 -20.33 -14.10
CA VAL A 386 7.21 -20.23 -15.25
C VAL A 386 7.25 -18.80 -15.80
N LEU A 387 7.68 -18.66 -17.06
CA LEU A 387 7.71 -17.39 -17.78
C LEU A 387 6.44 -17.21 -18.62
N ILE A 388 5.75 -16.09 -18.40
CA ILE A 388 4.47 -15.72 -19.01
C ILE A 388 4.67 -14.37 -19.72
N THR A 389 4.64 -14.38 -21.06
CA THR A 389 4.82 -13.15 -21.85
C THR A 389 3.51 -12.43 -22.15
N ASN A 390 2.49 -13.17 -22.59
CA ASN A 390 1.17 -12.64 -22.91
C ASN A 390 0.18 -13.80 -22.86
N PHE A 391 -0.62 -13.89 -21.80
CA PHE A 391 -1.67 -14.89 -21.68
C PHE A 391 -3.02 -14.20 -21.43
N ARG A 392 -4.00 -14.48 -22.30
CA ARG A 392 -5.39 -14.06 -22.08
C ARG A 392 -6.00 -14.93 -20.98
N LEU A 393 -6.05 -14.38 -19.77
CA LEU A 393 -6.51 -15.02 -18.54
C LEU A 393 -8.04 -15.07 -18.45
N VAL A 394 -8.71 -14.02 -18.91
CA VAL A 394 -10.16 -13.95 -19.03
C VAL A 394 -10.49 -13.63 -20.48
N GLU A 395 -11.42 -14.38 -21.05
CA GLU A 395 -11.94 -14.17 -22.41
C GLU A 395 -13.43 -13.88 -22.32
N GLY A 396 -13.86 -12.67 -22.70
CA GLY A 396 -15.25 -12.26 -22.65
C GLY A 396 -15.92 -12.53 -21.30
N GLY A 397 -15.24 -12.20 -20.20
CA GLY A 397 -15.72 -12.41 -18.83
C GLY A 397 -15.57 -13.85 -18.27
N HIS A 398 -15.06 -14.81 -19.05
CA HIS A 398 -14.86 -16.19 -18.59
C HIS A 398 -13.38 -16.47 -18.32
N MET A 399 -13.05 -16.85 -17.07
CA MET A 399 -11.67 -17.17 -16.70
C MET A 399 -11.21 -18.49 -17.31
N ARG A 400 -10.06 -18.46 -17.99
CA ARG A 400 -9.41 -19.62 -18.63
C ARG A 400 -8.55 -20.39 -17.64
N GLU A 401 -9.18 -20.84 -16.56
CA GLU A 401 -8.52 -21.46 -15.41
C GLU A 401 -7.80 -22.76 -15.78
N ALA A 402 -8.44 -23.61 -16.60
CA ALA A 402 -7.86 -24.89 -17.02
C ALA A 402 -6.58 -24.68 -17.84
N GLU A 403 -6.59 -23.71 -18.75
CA GLU A 403 -5.43 -23.36 -19.56
C GLU A 403 -4.33 -22.69 -18.74
N MET A 404 -4.69 -21.83 -17.79
CA MET A 404 -3.71 -21.22 -16.88
C MET A 404 -3.06 -22.29 -15.99
N ARG A 405 -3.84 -23.24 -15.48
CA ARG A 405 -3.31 -24.39 -14.74
C ARG A 405 -2.35 -25.21 -15.60
N ALA A 406 -2.72 -25.52 -16.83
CA ALA A 406 -1.86 -26.25 -17.76
C ALA A 406 -0.56 -25.50 -18.07
N LEU A 407 -0.62 -24.17 -18.17
CA LEU A 407 0.57 -23.33 -18.35
C LEU A 407 1.51 -23.42 -17.13
N LEU A 408 0.97 -23.30 -15.92
CA LEU A 408 1.75 -23.35 -14.68
C LEU A 408 2.36 -24.74 -14.38
N THR A 409 1.68 -25.82 -14.78
CA THR A 409 2.16 -27.20 -14.58
C THR A 409 2.98 -27.73 -15.75
N GLY A 410 2.86 -27.15 -16.93
CA GLY A 410 3.52 -27.61 -18.15
C GLY A 410 4.95 -27.08 -18.35
N ALA A 411 5.40 -26.12 -17.54
CA ALA A 411 6.76 -25.57 -17.62
C ALA A 411 7.82 -26.59 -17.18
N ARG A 412 9.07 -26.37 -17.61
CA ARG A 412 10.22 -27.22 -17.22
C ARG A 412 10.43 -27.29 -15.71
N TYR A 413 10.20 -26.16 -15.03
CA TYR A 413 10.23 -26.03 -13.57
C TYR A 413 8.88 -25.49 -13.12
N PRO A 414 7.86 -26.35 -12.96
CA PRO A 414 6.48 -25.94 -12.77
C PRO A 414 6.25 -25.36 -11.38
N ALA A 415 5.17 -24.57 -11.26
CA ALA A 415 4.74 -24.04 -9.97
C ALA A 415 4.30 -25.17 -9.01
N ARG A 416 4.68 -25.05 -7.73
CA ARG A 416 4.42 -26.09 -6.71
C ARG A 416 3.02 -25.98 -6.14
N ASN A 417 2.48 -24.76 -6.03
CA ASN A 417 1.17 -24.48 -5.43
C ASN A 417 0.24 -23.71 -6.39
N VAL A 418 -0.17 -24.41 -7.45
CA VAL A 418 -1.00 -23.84 -8.51
C VAL A 418 -2.35 -23.34 -8.00
N ASP A 419 -2.92 -23.98 -6.97
CA ASP A 419 -4.20 -23.56 -6.41
C ASP A 419 -4.09 -22.20 -5.71
N GLN A 420 -2.97 -21.92 -5.02
CA GLN A 420 -2.69 -20.60 -4.46
C GLN A 420 -2.43 -19.58 -5.57
N ASN A 421 -1.67 -19.94 -6.62
CA ASN A 421 -1.47 -19.03 -7.76
C ASN A 421 -2.79 -18.63 -8.42
N LEU A 422 -3.70 -19.58 -8.65
CA LEU A 422 -5.01 -19.29 -9.22
C LEU A 422 -5.88 -18.44 -8.29
N ALA A 423 -5.80 -18.66 -6.98
CA ALA A 423 -6.51 -17.84 -6.01
C ALA A 423 -6.02 -16.37 -6.01
N ASP A 424 -4.71 -16.15 -6.04
CA ASP A 424 -4.13 -14.81 -6.13
C ASP A 424 -4.44 -14.14 -7.48
N LEU A 425 -4.46 -14.88 -8.59
CA LEU A 425 -4.92 -14.36 -9.89
C LEU A 425 -6.39 -13.92 -9.86
N ARG A 426 -7.28 -14.67 -9.19
CA ARG A 426 -8.68 -14.25 -8.99
C ARG A 426 -8.77 -12.97 -8.16
N ALA A 427 -7.95 -12.86 -7.12
CA ALA A 427 -7.85 -11.66 -6.30
C ALA A 427 -7.41 -10.43 -7.11
N GLN A 428 -6.42 -10.59 -7.99
CA GLN A 428 -5.96 -9.55 -8.93
C GLN A 428 -7.03 -9.15 -9.95
N ILE A 429 -7.76 -10.11 -10.53
CA ILE A 429 -8.92 -9.82 -11.41
C ILE A 429 -9.96 -8.99 -10.66
N ALA A 430 -10.31 -9.38 -9.42
CA ALA A 430 -11.29 -8.66 -8.61
C ALA A 430 -10.83 -7.23 -8.24
N ALA A 431 -9.54 -7.03 -8.02
CA ALA A 431 -8.96 -5.72 -7.79
C ALA A 431 -9.02 -4.84 -9.04
N ASN A 432 -8.66 -5.38 -10.20
CA ASN A 432 -8.75 -4.67 -11.47
C ASN A 432 -10.20 -4.29 -11.80
N GLU A 433 -11.17 -5.19 -11.54
CA GLU A 433 -12.58 -4.90 -11.77
C GLU A 433 -13.07 -3.72 -10.92
N LYS A 434 -12.63 -3.63 -9.66
CA LYS A 434 -12.93 -2.47 -8.81
C LYS A 434 -12.37 -1.17 -9.39
N GLY A 435 -11.14 -1.21 -9.92
CA GLY A 435 -10.54 -0.05 -10.61
C GLY A 435 -11.33 0.36 -11.86
N ARG A 436 -11.78 -0.62 -12.65
CA ARG A 436 -12.62 -0.41 -13.83
C ARG A 436 -13.93 0.29 -13.47
N GLU A 437 -14.63 -0.19 -12.44
CA GLU A 437 -15.89 0.38 -11.96
C GLU A 437 -15.72 1.85 -11.52
N GLU A 438 -14.73 2.13 -10.68
CA GLU A 438 -14.52 3.48 -10.15
C GLU A 438 -14.08 4.48 -11.24
N LEU A 439 -13.27 4.06 -12.22
CA LEU A 439 -12.93 4.91 -13.36
C LEU A 439 -14.16 5.26 -14.20
N LEU A 440 -15.05 4.29 -14.44
CA LEU A 440 -16.28 4.54 -15.17
C LEU A 440 -17.26 5.43 -14.39
N ASN A 441 -17.31 5.29 -13.06
CA ASN A 441 -18.06 6.19 -12.18
C ASN A 441 -17.51 7.62 -12.26
N MET A 442 -16.18 7.78 -12.24
CA MET A 442 -15.54 9.07 -12.41
C MET A 442 -15.84 9.69 -13.78
N VAL A 443 -15.76 8.91 -14.87
CA VAL A 443 -16.15 9.38 -16.21
C VAL A 443 -17.62 9.79 -16.25
N ALA A 444 -18.51 9.06 -15.59
CA ALA A 444 -19.93 9.41 -15.50
C ALA A 444 -20.17 10.72 -14.73
N ALA A 445 -19.34 11.01 -13.71
CA ALA A 445 -19.46 12.20 -12.88
C ALA A 445 -18.86 13.46 -13.53
N PHE A 446 -17.69 13.33 -14.16
CA PHE A 446 -16.91 14.49 -14.62
C PHE A 446 -16.79 14.63 -16.15
N GLY A 447 -17.11 13.59 -16.92
CA GLY A 447 -16.88 13.54 -18.36
C GLY A 447 -15.50 13.00 -18.73
N LEU A 448 -15.43 12.28 -19.86
CA LEU A 448 -14.20 11.60 -20.30
C LEU A 448 -13.06 12.56 -20.64
N ASP A 449 -13.39 13.63 -21.35
CA ASP A 449 -12.45 14.67 -21.79
C ASP A 449 -11.77 15.35 -20.59
N VAL A 450 -12.54 15.63 -19.55
CA VAL A 450 -12.05 16.17 -18.28
C VAL A 450 -11.14 15.18 -17.59
N VAL A 451 -11.59 13.94 -17.37
CA VAL A 451 -10.79 12.89 -16.71
C VAL A 451 -9.45 12.71 -17.41
N GLN A 452 -9.44 12.55 -18.74
CA GLN A 452 -8.21 12.40 -19.51
C GLN A 452 -7.31 13.64 -19.46
N ALA A 453 -7.89 14.85 -19.41
CA ALA A 453 -7.10 16.07 -19.25
C ALA A 453 -6.40 16.11 -17.89
N TYR A 454 -7.11 15.79 -16.80
CA TYR A 454 -6.53 15.79 -15.46
C TYR A 454 -5.53 14.66 -15.24
N MET A 455 -5.66 13.50 -15.90
CA MET A 455 -4.60 12.49 -15.92
C MET A 455 -3.27 13.07 -16.45
N ARG A 456 -3.32 13.85 -17.53
CA ARG A 456 -2.14 14.53 -18.08
C ARG A 456 -1.62 15.62 -17.15
N HIS A 457 -2.50 16.45 -16.60
CA HIS A 457 -2.09 17.53 -15.68
C HIS A 457 -1.40 16.97 -14.42
N VAL A 458 -1.85 15.83 -13.90
CA VAL A 458 -1.21 15.13 -12.78
C VAL A 458 0.19 14.63 -13.14
N GLN A 459 0.39 14.12 -14.36
CA GLN A 459 1.72 13.75 -14.84
C GLN A 459 2.64 14.96 -15.05
N ASP A 460 2.12 16.05 -15.60
CA ASP A 460 2.88 17.29 -15.84
C ASP A 460 3.30 17.96 -14.52
N ASN A 461 2.47 17.88 -13.48
CA ASN A 461 2.81 18.34 -12.13
C ASN A 461 3.94 17.52 -11.49
N ALA A 462 3.93 16.20 -11.68
CA ALA A 462 5.00 15.33 -11.21
C ALA A 462 6.33 15.62 -11.94
N GLU A 463 6.27 15.87 -13.26
CA GLU A 463 7.43 16.33 -14.04
C GLU A 463 8.01 17.63 -13.46
N GLU A 464 7.19 18.66 -13.27
CA GLU A 464 7.65 19.96 -12.77
C GLU A 464 8.27 19.83 -11.36
N SER A 465 7.68 19.00 -10.50
CA SER A 465 8.19 18.77 -9.14
C SER A 465 9.59 18.13 -9.15
N VAL A 466 9.84 17.17 -10.04
CA VAL A 466 11.19 16.59 -10.22
C VAL A 466 12.14 17.62 -10.82
N ARG A 467 11.70 18.46 -11.77
CA ARG A 467 12.51 19.55 -12.34
C ARG A 467 12.99 20.55 -11.28
N GLN A 468 12.16 20.84 -10.28
CA GLN A 468 12.55 21.71 -9.16
C GLN A 468 13.68 21.11 -8.32
N VAL A 469 13.62 19.80 -8.03
CA VAL A 469 14.71 19.09 -7.35
C VAL A 469 15.98 19.14 -8.19
N ILE A 470 15.90 18.80 -9.50
CA ILE A 470 17.04 18.78 -10.42
C ILE A 470 17.79 20.12 -10.43
N ALA A 471 17.07 21.25 -10.32
CA ALA A 471 17.68 22.58 -10.32
C ALA A 471 18.66 22.81 -9.14
N THR A 472 18.50 22.07 -8.04
CA THR A 472 19.36 22.14 -6.85
C THR A 472 20.56 21.18 -6.90
N LEU A 473 20.52 20.20 -7.82
CA LEU A 473 21.53 19.16 -7.90
C LEU A 473 22.83 19.65 -8.55
N LYS A 474 23.87 18.85 -8.36
CA LYS A 474 25.20 19.02 -8.96
C LYS A 474 25.55 17.75 -9.72
N ASP A 475 26.53 17.85 -10.60
CA ASP A 475 27.12 16.68 -11.26
C ASP A 475 27.72 15.75 -10.21
N GLY A 476 27.64 14.45 -10.49
CA GLY A 476 27.99 13.40 -9.55
C GLY A 476 28.54 12.17 -10.24
N HIS A 477 29.38 11.41 -9.53
CA HIS A 477 29.89 10.13 -10.00
C HIS A 477 30.05 9.18 -8.82
N PHE A 478 29.61 7.95 -8.98
CA PHE A 478 29.77 6.92 -7.97
C PHE A 478 29.93 5.54 -8.59
N VAL A 479 30.70 4.70 -7.91
CA VAL A 479 30.88 3.29 -8.25
C VAL A 479 30.52 2.45 -7.03
N GLN A 480 29.45 1.68 -7.16
CA GLN A 480 28.99 0.74 -6.14
C GLN A 480 29.52 -0.66 -6.47
N PRO A 481 30.44 -1.23 -5.66
CA PRO A 481 30.82 -2.63 -5.79
C PRO A 481 29.73 -3.54 -5.23
N LEU A 482 29.64 -4.76 -5.76
CA LEU A 482 28.76 -5.84 -5.29
C LEU A 482 29.59 -7.00 -4.75
N ASP A 483 28.95 -7.86 -3.95
CA ASP A 483 29.62 -9.00 -3.29
C ASP A 483 30.10 -10.06 -4.30
N ASN A 484 29.43 -10.17 -5.44
CA ASN A 484 29.81 -11.09 -6.52
C ASN A 484 30.97 -10.57 -7.40
N GLY A 485 31.56 -9.42 -7.06
CA GLY A 485 32.67 -8.79 -7.80
C GLY A 485 32.24 -7.90 -8.98
N ALA A 486 30.94 -7.80 -9.27
CA ALA A 486 30.42 -6.83 -10.23
C ALA A 486 30.44 -5.41 -9.67
N ARG A 487 30.20 -4.42 -10.53
CA ARG A 487 30.07 -3.02 -10.15
C ARG A 487 28.96 -2.33 -10.93
N ILE A 488 28.30 -1.40 -10.26
CA ILE A 488 27.40 -0.42 -10.87
C ILE A 488 28.13 0.92 -10.86
N GLU A 489 28.20 1.55 -12.02
CA GLU A 489 28.82 2.87 -12.18
C GLU A 489 27.76 3.82 -12.72
N VAL A 490 27.58 4.98 -12.06
CA VAL A 490 26.64 6.00 -12.51
C VAL A 490 27.30 7.38 -12.50
N ARG A 491 27.14 8.09 -13.62
CA ARG A 491 27.47 9.52 -13.76
C ARG A 491 26.17 10.31 -13.88
N LEU A 492 26.01 11.29 -13.01
CA LEU A 492 24.92 12.26 -13.05
C LEU A 492 25.44 13.56 -13.67
N ALA A 493 24.81 14.00 -14.75
CA ALA A 493 25.07 15.30 -15.37
C ALA A 493 23.80 16.15 -15.36
N VAL A 494 23.86 17.33 -14.78
CA VAL A 494 22.70 18.22 -14.59
C VAL A 494 22.72 19.35 -15.62
N ASP A 495 21.66 19.46 -16.41
CA ASP A 495 21.42 20.62 -17.26
C ASP A 495 20.49 21.61 -16.55
N ARG A 496 21.07 22.73 -16.10
CA ARG A 496 20.34 23.78 -15.40
C ARG A 496 19.44 24.63 -16.29
N GLN A 497 19.69 24.69 -17.61
CA GLN A 497 18.85 25.48 -18.52
C GLN A 497 17.51 24.77 -18.75
N THR A 498 17.57 23.47 -18.99
CA THR A 498 16.39 22.66 -19.23
C THR A 498 15.82 22.03 -17.95
N ARG A 499 16.51 22.19 -16.81
CA ARG A 499 16.20 21.51 -15.53
C ARG A 499 16.02 20.01 -15.73
N SER A 500 16.98 19.41 -16.45
CA SER A 500 17.00 17.98 -16.77
C SER A 500 18.29 17.33 -16.28
N ALA A 501 18.26 16.00 -16.12
CA ALA A 501 19.42 15.24 -15.68
C ALA A 501 19.68 14.04 -16.59
N THR A 502 20.94 13.83 -16.97
CA THR A 502 21.38 12.61 -17.63
C THR A 502 22.03 11.68 -16.62
N LEU A 503 21.51 10.47 -16.53
CA LEU A 503 22.05 9.38 -15.71
C LEU A 503 22.69 8.36 -16.65
N ASP A 504 24.01 8.35 -16.65
CA ASP A 504 24.81 7.47 -17.51
C ASP A 504 25.42 6.33 -16.72
N PHE A 505 24.95 5.12 -17.02
CA PHE A 505 25.41 3.88 -16.40
C PHE A 505 26.58 3.22 -17.15
N THR A 506 27.19 3.91 -18.12
CA THR A 506 28.37 3.44 -18.84
C THR A 506 29.53 3.19 -17.89
N GLY A 507 30.07 1.97 -17.92
CA GLY A 507 31.12 1.48 -17.02
C GLY A 507 30.64 0.44 -16.01
N THR A 508 29.31 0.28 -15.89
CA THR A 508 28.66 -0.84 -15.20
C THR A 508 29.06 -2.17 -15.84
N SER A 509 29.18 -3.23 -15.02
CA SER A 509 29.58 -4.57 -15.49
C SER A 509 28.70 -5.09 -16.63
N ALA A 510 29.30 -5.87 -17.51
CA ALA A 510 28.58 -6.63 -18.54
C ALA A 510 27.58 -7.59 -17.90
N GLN A 511 26.63 -8.08 -18.71
CA GLN A 511 25.70 -9.13 -18.31
C GLN A 511 26.46 -10.28 -17.63
N LEU A 512 25.95 -10.67 -16.46
CA LEU A 512 26.55 -11.70 -15.63
C LEU A 512 26.02 -13.07 -16.04
N SER A 513 26.82 -14.10 -15.76
CA SER A 513 26.42 -15.50 -15.96
C SER A 513 25.55 -16.04 -14.81
N ASN A 514 25.23 -15.23 -13.80
CA ASN A 514 24.39 -15.58 -12.65
C ASN A 514 23.13 -14.70 -12.65
N ASN A 515 22.35 -14.76 -11.58
CA ASN A 515 21.02 -14.13 -11.49
C ASN A 515 21.00 -12.68 -10.98
N PHE A 516 22.15 -12.04 -10.79
CA PHE A 516 22.25 -10.64 -10.36
C PHE A 516 22.04 -9.63 -11.50
N ASN A 517 21.52 -10.07 -12.65
CA ASN A 517 21.13 -9.15 -13.72
C ASN A 517 19.78 -8.49 -13.40
N ALA A 518 19.71 -7.17 -13.44
CA ALA A 518 18.48 -6.40 -13.31
C ALA A 518 17.94 -6.02 -14.71
N PRO A 519 16.68 -6.34 -15.06
CA PRO A 519 16.04 -5.83 -16.26
C PRO A 519 16.06 -4.30 -16.28
N ARG A 520 16.07 -3.71 -17.49
CA ARG A 520 16.07 -2.24 -17.64
C ARG A 520 14.93 -1.57 -16.86
N ALA A 521 13.77 -2.20 -16.80
CA ALA A 521 12.61 -1.72 -16.06
C ALA A 521 12.90 -1.51 -14.55
N VAL A 522 13.68 -2.40 -13.93
CA VAL A 522 14.12 -2.29 -12.53
C VAL A 522 15.06 -1.08 -12.34
N THR A 523 15.98 -0.86 -13.27
CA THR A 523 16.89 0.30 -13.22
C THR A 523 16.10 1.62 -13.35
N THR A 524 15.11 1.67 -14.24
CA THR A 524 14.21 2.83 -14.37
C THR A 524 13.41 3.07 -13.09
N ALA A 525 12.92 2.01 -12.44
CA ALA A 525 12.20 2.09 -11.16
C ALA A 525 13.07 2.70 -10.05
N ALA A 526 14.31 2.22 -9.91
CA ALA A 526 15.26 2.75 -8.93
C ALA A 526 15.54 4.24 -9.14
N VAL A 527 15.66 4.68 -10.40
CA VAL A 527 15.84 6.10 -10.72
C VAL A 527 14.60 6.90 -10.34
N LEU A 528 13.40 6.48 -10.77
CA LEU A 528 12.16 7.19 -10.44
C LEU A 528 12.00 7.33 -8.92
N TYR A 529 12.25 6.26 -8.17
CA TYR A 529 12.19 6.26 -6.72
C TYR A 529 13.16 7.26 -6.09
N VAL A 530 14.45 7.25 -6.48
CA VAL A 530 15.45 8.17 -5.90
C VAL A 530 15.04 9.62 -6.13
N PHE A 531 14.65 9.99 -7.35
CA PHE A 531 14.21 11.36 -7.62
C PHE A 531 12.92 11.72 -6.90
N ARG A 532 11.97 10.79 -6.77
CA ARG A 532 10.74 11.01 -5.99
C ARG A 532 11.03 11.23 -4.51
N SER A 533 11.98 10.49 -3.93
CA SER A 533 12.34 10.58 -2.51
C SER A 533 12.95 11.94 -2.13
N MET A 534 13.50 12.66 -3.11
CA MET A 534 14.07 14.00 -2.92
C MET A 534 13.02 15.12 -3.03
N VAL A 535 11.81 14.82 -3.51
CA VAL A 535 10.74 15.80 -3.61
C VAL A 535 10.04 15.93 -2.25
N ASP A 536 10.23 17.07 -1.59
CA ASP A 536 9.61 17.43 -0.30
C ASP A 536 8.16 17.94 -0.47
N ASN A 537 7.37 17.20 -1.25
CA ASN A 537 5.94 17.44 -1.49
C ASN A 537 5.22 16.11 -1.71
N ASP A 538 3.92 16.08 -1.39
CA ASP A 538 3.03 14.94 -1.65
C ASP A 538 2.60 14.89 -3.12
N ILE A 539 3.53 14.56 -4.00
CA ILE A 539 3.22 14.30 -5.42
C ILE A 539 2.89 12.81 -5.64
N PRO A 540 1.91 12.50 -6.49
CA PRO A 540 1.63 11.13 -6.89
C PRO A 540 2.82 10.55 -7.65
N ILE A 541 3.00 9.23 -7.55
CA ILE A 541 4.05 8.54 -8.27
C ILE A 541 3.51 8.10 -9.63
N ASN A 542 3.99 8.75 -10.69
CA ASN A 542 3.52 8.52 -12.05
C ASN A 542 4.65 8.68 -13.09
N SER A 543 4.37 8.38 -14.36
CA SER A 543 5.36 8.45 -15.46
C SER A 543 5.95 9.85 -15.68
N GLY A 544 5.28 10.91 -15.23
CA GLY A 544 5.74 12.29 -15.35
C GLY A 544 7.10 12.55 -14.71
N GLY A 545 7.39 11.89 -13.58
CA GLY A 545 8.67 12.04 -12.89
C GLY A 545 9.90 11.56 -13.68
N LEU A 546 9.70 10.75 -14.72
CA LEU A 546 10.77 10.27 -15.62
C LEU A 546 11.03 11.22 -16.79
N LYS A 547 10.07 12.06 -17.18
CA LYS A 547 10.20 12.97 -18.34
C LYS A 547 11.45 13.88 -18.30
N PRO A 548 11.90 14.44 -17.15
CA PRO A 548 13.09 15.29 -17.10
C PRO A 548 14.40 14.49 -16.98
N LEU A 549 14.34 13.15 -16.98
CA LEU A 549 15.48 12.26 -16.73
C LEU A 549 15.83 11.48 -18.01
N ARG A 550 17.08 11.65 -18.47
CA ARG A 550 17.64 10.87 -19.58
C ARG A 550 18.44 9.70 -19.04
N LEU A 551 18.00 8.48 -19.35
CA LEU A 551 18.65 7.24 -18.94
C LEU A 551 19.53 6.66 -20.05
N ILE A 552 20.82 6.49 -19.78
CA ILE A 552 21.75 5.74 -20.64
C ILE A 552 22.14 4.46 -19.90
N VAL A 553 21.52 3.35 -20.28
CA VAL A 553 21.80 2.01 -19.73
C VAL A 553 22.33 1.13 -20.86
N PRO A 554 23.63 0.78 -20.88
CA PRO A 554 24.22 0.02 -21.97
C PRO A 554 23.52 -1.33 -22.17
N GLU A 555 23.17 -1.67 -23.41
CA GLU A 555 22.69 -3.02 -23.74
C GLU A 555 23.74 -4.08 -23.41
N ASN A 556 23.30 -5.29 -23.04
CA ASN A 556 24.17 -6.39 -22.58
C ASN A 556 25.00 -6.04 -21.33
N SER A 557 24.59 -5.04 -20.55
CA SER A 557 25.08 -4.85 -19.19
C SER A 557 24.22 -5.62 -18.19
N MET A 558 24.71 -5.77 -16.97
CA MET A 558 23.91 -6.37 -15.89
C MET A 558 22.66 -5.56 -15.51
N LEU A 559 22.50 -4.33 -16.02
CA LEU A 559 21.31 -3.48 -15.80
C LEU A 559 20.38 -3.41 -17.03
N ASN A 560 20.75 -4.07 -18.12
CA ASN A 560 19.95 -4.23 -19.33
C ASN A 560 20.36 -5.55 -20.03
N PRO A 561 20.11 -6.70 -19.36
CA PRO A 561 20.47 -8.00 -19.88
C PRO A 561 19.60 -8.39 -21.07
N ARG A 562 20.09 -9.33 -21.88
CA ARG A 562 19.33 -10.00 -22.93
C ARG A 562 18.94 -11.42 -22.48
N TYR A 563 17.77 -11.85 -22.96
CA TYR A 563 17.32 -13.22 -22.83
C TYR A 563 18.40 -14.20 -23.34
N PRO A 564 18.68 -15.33 -22.65
CA PRO A 564 17.91 -15.92 -21.54
C PRO A 564 18.51 -15.69 -20.14
N ALA A 565 19.20 -14.58 -19.86
CA ALA A 565 19.84 -14.36 -18.56
C ALA A 565 18.87 -14.54 -17.37
N ALA A 566 19.35 -15.15 -16.29
CA ALA A 566 18.67 -15.16 -15.00
C ALA A 566 18.64 -13.75 -14.38
N VAL A 567 17.54 -13.38 -13.73
CA VAL A 567 17.30 -12.00 -13.25
C VAL A 567 16.70 -11.88 -11.85
N VAL A 568 16.44 -12.99 -11.15
CA VAL A 568 15.67 -12.95 -9.89
C VAL A 568 16.34 -12.09 -8.81
N ALA A 569 17.67 -12.14 -8.68
CA ALA A 569 18.41 -11.28 -7.75
C ALA A 569 18.53 -9.82 -8.26
N GLY A 570 18.27 -9.59 -9.55
CA GLY A 570 18.19 -8.27 -10.15
C GLY A 570 17.18 -7.35 -9.46
N ASN A 571 15.99 -7.88 -9.17
CA ASN A 571 14.89 -7.12 -8.57
C ASN A 571 15.12 -6.78 -7.10
N VAL A 572 15.77 -7.67 -6.35
CA VAL A 572 15.88 -7.56 -4.87
C VAL A 572 17.26 -7.10 -4.40
N GLU A 573 18.32 -7.55 -5.06
CA GLU A 573 19.70 -7.26 -4.65
C GLU A 573 20.32 -6.14 -5.50
N THR A 574 20.31 -6.30 -6.82
CA THR A 574 20.96 -5.34 -7.72
C THR A 574 20.24 -3.99 -7.71
N SER A 575 18.90 -3.97 -7.61
CA SER A 575 18.11 -2.74 -7.49
C SER A 575 18.47 -1.89 -6.24
N SER A 576 18.73 -2.55 -5.10
CA SER A 576 19.19 -1.91 -3.87
C SER A 576 20.56 -1.27 -4.05
N CYS A 577 21.48 -1.97 -4.74
CA CYS A 577 22.78 -1.44 -5.12
C CYS A 577 22.70 -0.28 -6.14
N VAL A 578 21.80 -0.34 -7.12
CA VAL A 578 21.55 0.78 -8.06
C VAL A 578 21.11 2.02 -7.29
N THR A 579 20.20 1.85 -6.34
CA THR A 579 19.69 2.95 -5.50
C THR A 579 20.80 3.57 -4.66
N ASN A 580 21.63 2.74 -4.02
CA ASN A 580 22.82 3.20 -3.30
C ASN A 580 23.81 3.93 -4.22
N ALA A 581 24.03 3.45 -5.44
CA ALA A 581 24.90 4.12 -6.41
C ALA A 581 24.37 5.51 -6.79
N LEU A 582 23.06 5.65 -6.98
CA LEU A 582 22.40 6.92 -7.27
C LEU A 582 22.54 7.91 -6.11
N TYR A 583 22.24 7.50 -4.87
CA TYR A 583 22.44 8.36 -3.70
C TYR A 583 23.91 8.72 -3.48
N GLY A 584 24.82 7.77 -3.73
CA GLY A 584 26.26 8.01 -3.67
C GLY A 584 26.70 9.08 -4.68
N ALA A 585 26.16 9.07 -5.90
CA ALA A 585 26.45 10.08 -6.91
C ALA A 585 25.85 11.44 -6.56
N LEU A 586 24.66 11.46 -5.94
CA LEU A 586 24.02 12.68 -5.45
C LEU A 586 24.74 13.28 -4.23
N GLY A 587 25.39 12.45 -3.41
CA GLY A 587 26.12 12.87 -2.21
C GLY A 587 25.23 13.33 -1.05
N VAL A 588 23.92 13.07 -1.12
CA VAL A 588 22.93 13.57 -0.15
C VAL A 588 22.78 12.66 1.08
N MET A 589 23.09 11.37 0.96
CA MET A 589 23.02 10.41 2.05
C MET A 589 24.06 9.30 1.91
N ALA A 590 24.35 8.63 3.02
CA ALA A 590 25.10 7.38 3.07
C ALA A 590 24.27 6.22 2.55
N GLY A 591 24.92 5.09 2.24
CA GLY A 591 24.24 3.90 1.77
C GLY A 591 23.32 3.32 2.84
N SER A 592 22.12 2.89 2.45
CA SER A 592 21.35 1.92 3.23
C SER A 592 21.92 0.51 3.03
N GLN A 593 21.43 -0.49 3.76
CA GLN A 593 21.77 -1.88 3.48
C GLN A 593 21.67 -2.17 1.97
N PRO A 594 22.70 -2.75 1.33
CA PRO A 594 22.74 -2.92 -0.13
C PRO A 594 21.91 -4.10 -0.62
N THR A 595 20.91 -4.53 0.15
CA THR A 595 20.21 -5.81 0.04
C THR A 595 18.79 -5.67 0.60
N MET A 596 17.86 -6.48 0.09
CA MET A 596 16.56 -6.69 0.73
C MET A 596 16.58 -7.85 1.73
N ASN A 597 17.74 -8.51 1.90
CA ASN A 597 17.97 -9.72 2.67
C ASN A 597 16.96 -10.80 2.33
N ASN A 598 17.02 -11.28 1.09
CA ASN A 598 16.05 -12.21 0.60
C ASN A 598 16.21 -13.59 1.24
N VAL A 599 15.15 -14.06 1.89
CA VAL A 599 15.09 -15.39 2.51
C VAL A 599 13.88 -16.12 1.96
N THR A 600 14.14 -17.22 1.26
CA THR A 600 13.11 -18.20 0.92
C THR A 600 13.35 -19.50 1.63
N PHE A 601 12.27 -20.18 1.97
CA PHE A 601 12.35 -21.56 2.39
C PHE A 601 11.13 -22.35 1.95
N GLY A 602 11.28 -23.67 1.90
CA GLY A 602 10.14 -24.52 1.66
C GLY A 602 10.50 -25.94 1.28
N ASN A 603 9.48 -26.66 0.84
CA ASN A 603 9.54 -28.01 0.31
C ASN A 603 8.43 -28.21 -0.75
N ALA A 604 8.01 -29.45 -0.99
CA ALA A 604 6.95 -29.75 -1.96
C ALA A 604 5.56 -29.19 -1.55
N HIS A 605 5.32 -28.96 -0.25
CA HIS A 605 4.04 -28.54 0.29
C HIS A 605 4.02 -27.06 0.70
N TYR A 606 5.13 -26.56 1.23
CA TYR A 606 5.25 -25.20 1.76
C TYR A 606 6.23 -24.38 0.93
N GLN A 607 5.89 -23.14 0.62
CA GLN A 607 6.76 -22.17 -0.04
C GLN A 607 6.60 -20.82 0.64
N TYR A 608 7.70 -20.25 1.11
CA TYR A 608 7.73 -18.99 1.82
C TYR A 608 8.80 -18.07 1.23
N TYR A 609 8.46 -16.78 1.18
CA TYR A 609 9.33 -15.70 0.73
C TYR A 609 9.24 -14.53 1.69
N GLU A 610 10.39 -14.01 2.13
CA GLU A 610 10.51 -12.83 2.98
C GLU A 610 11.72 -11.98 2.63
N THR A 611 11.55 -10.65 2.67
CA THR A 611 12.66 -9.68 2.72
C THR A 611 12.85 -9.24 4.16
N VAL A 612 14.05 -9.45 4.73
CA VAL A 612 14.32 -9.13 6.14
C VAL A 612 14.86 -7.71 6.27
N SER A 613 14.28 -6.92 7.18
CA SER A 613 14.68 -5.52 7.40
C SER A 613 16.10 -5.38 7.97
N GLY A 614 16.72 -4.21 7.76
CA GLY A 614 18.03 -3.90 8.32
C GLY A 614 18.27 -2.40 8.46
N GLY A 615 19.53 -1.97 8.36
CA GLY A 615 19.90 -0.58 8.64
C GLY A 615 19.74 0.36 7.45
N SER A 616 19.05 1.48 7.64
CA SER A 616 19.04 2.59 6.66
C SER A 616 20.24 3.53 6.82
N GLY A 617 20.64 4.19 5.73
CA GLY A 617 21.74 5.15 5.73
C GLY A 617 21.35 6.48 6.38
N ALA A 618 22.31 7.10 7.08
CA ALA A 618 22.17 8.48 7.56
C ALA A 618 22.32 9.50 6.41
N GLY A 619 21.81 10.72 6.59
CA GLY A 619 21.88 11.72 5.52
C GLY A 619 21.91 13.17 5.96
N GLY A 620 22.21 14.04 5.00
CA GLY A 620 22.21 15.49 5.16
C GLY A 620 20.87 16.11 4.79
N ARG A 621 20.51 17.23 5.43
CA ARG A 621 19.45 18.14 4.99
C ARG A 621 20.08 19.36 4.35
N PHE A 622 19.63 19.70 3.16
CA PHE A 622 20.19 20.79 2.35
C PHE A 622 19.14 21.86 2.12
N ASP A 623 19.56 23.13 2.13
CA ASP A 623 18.71 24.23 1.69
C ASP A 623 18.65 24.35 0.15
N ALA A 624 17.87 25.29 -0.36
CA ALA A 624 17.73 25.55 -1.80
C ALA A 624 19.04 25.96 -2.50
N SER A 625 20.09 26.35 -1.75
CA SER A 625 21.42 26.65 -2.29
C SER A 625 22.31 25.41 -2.38
N GLY A 626 21.84 24.26 -1.87
CA GLY A 626 22.62 23.04 -1.73
C GLY A 626 23.61 23.08 -0.57
N THR A 627 23.37 23.94 0.43
CA THR A 627 24.20 24.04 1.64
C THR A 627 23.63 23.12 2.72
N LEU A 628 24.51 22.38 3.40
CA LEU A 628 24.11 21.49 4.51
C LEU A 628 23.61 22.32 5.70
N VAL A 629 22.33 22.22 6.02
CA VAL A 629 21.66 22.92 7.13
C VAL A 629 21.32 22.00 8.31
N GLY A 630 21.42 20.69 8.13
CA GLY A 630 21.14 19.69 9.15
C GLY A 630 21.41 18.28 8.65
N GLY A 631 20.89 17.28 9.34
CA GLY A 631 20.98 15.88 8.95
C GLY A 631 20.10 15.00 9.81
N PHE A 632 20.08 13.70 9.51
CA PHE A 632 19.27 12.71 10.18
C PHE A 632 20.03 11.40 10.35
N ASP A 633 19.80 10.73 11.47
CA ASP A 633 20.28 9.37 11.72
C ASP A 633 19.50 8.36 10.88
N GLY A 634 20.14 7.23 10.57
CA GLY A 634 19.49 6.08 9.97
C GLY A 634 18.61 5.35 10.99
N THR A 635 17.45 4.91 10.52
CA THR A 635 16.52 4.05 11.25
C THR A 635 16.99 2.60 11.23
N SER A 636 16.88 1.93 12.39
CA SER A 636 17.28 0.52 12.58
C SER A 636 16.16 -0.45 12.22
N VAL A 637 16.49 -1.59 11.61
CA VAL A 637 15.58 -2.72 11.30
C VAL A 637 14.30 -2.27 10.56
N VAL A 638 14.47 -1.50 9.49
CA VAL A 638 13.38 -1.10 8.59
C VAL A 638 13.61 -1.62 7.16
N GLN A 639 12.53 -1.75 6.39
CA GLN A 639 12.67 -1.88 4.95
C GLN A 639 13.21 -0.58 4.36
N THR A 640 14.04 -0.69 3.33
CA THR A 640 14.71 0.46 2.74
C THR A 640 14.63 0.42 1.23
N GLN A 641 14.49 1.60 0.63
CA GLN A 641 14.64 1.81 -0.81
C GLN A 641 13.63 1.02 -1.66
N MET A 642 14.04 -0.10 -2.23
CA MET A 642 13.29 -0.81 -3.28
C MET A 642 12.18 -1.72 -2.74
N THR A 643 11.97 -1.76 -1.42
CA THR A 643 10.91 -2.52 -0.75
C THR A 643 10.34 -1.72 0.43
N ASN A 644 9.06 -1.91 0.70
CA ASN A 644 8.35 -1.45 1.90
C ASN A 644 7.39 -2.53 2.43
N SER A 645 7.64 -3.80 2.08
CA SER A 645 6.81 -4.92 2.53
C SER A 645 6.83 -5.05 4.05
N ARG A 646 5.73 -5.54 4.62
CA ARG A 646 5.69 -5.88 6.04
C ARG A 646 6.49 -7.14 6.30
N LEU A 647 6.97 -7.26 7.54
CA LEU A 647 7.36 -8.55 8.10
C LEU A 647 6.13 -9.45 8.11
N THR A 648 6.30 -10.75 7.90
CA THR A 648 5.21 -11.69 8.21
C THR A 648 4.98 -11.68 9.72
N ASP A 649 3.73 -11.51 10.13
CA ASP A 649 3.35 -11.62 11.53
C ASP A 649 3.84 -12.97 12.10
N PRO A 650 4.53 -12.99 13.25
CA PRO A 650 5.05 -14.23 13.83
C PRO A 650 3.99 -15.32 14.03
N GLU A 651 2.78 -14.97 14.46
CA GLU A 651 1.71 -15.94 14.69
C GLU A 651 1.22 -16.51 13.37
N ILE A 652 1.06 -15.67 12.35
CA ILE A 652 0.70 -16.14 11.00
C ILE A 652 1.82 -17.02 10.41
N LEU A 653 3.08 -16.65 10.60
CA LEU A 653 4.24 -17.43 10.15
C LEU A 653 4.23 -18.84 10.77
N GLU A 654 4.08 -18.93 12.09
CA GLU A 654 4.08 -20.21 12.81
C GLU A 654 2.80 -21.04 12.57
N LEU A 655 1.68 -20.38 12.29
CA LEU A 655 0.42 -21.05 11.96
C LEU A 655 0.43 -21.64 10.54
N ARG A 656 1.00 -20.90 9.57
CA ARG A 656 0.95 -21.25 8.14
C ARG A 656 2.11 -22.14 7.70
N PHE A 657 3.24 -22.11 8.40
CA PHE A 657 4.45 -22.82 8.00
C PHE A 657 5.04 -23.60 9.18
N PRO A 658 5.62 -24.79 8.96
CA PRO A 658 6.23 -25.59 10.04
C PRO A 658 7.62 -25.04 10.41
N VAL A 659 7.62 -23.82 10.95
CA VAL A 659 8.77 -23.12 11.53
C VAL A 659 8.34 -22.45 12.83
N ARG A 660 9.31 -22.11 13.68
CA ARG A 660 9.12 -21.29 14.88
C ARG A 660 10.07 -20.10 14.85
N LEU A 661 9.55 -18.89 15.09
CA LEU A 661 10.37 -17.70 15.25
C LEU A 661 10.94 -17.66 16.67
N GLU A 662 12.21 -17.98 16.82
CA GLU A 662 12.84 -18.01 18.15
C GLU A 662 13.39 -16.65 18.58
N ARG A 663 13.77 -15.80 17.61
CA ARG A 663 14.38 -14.50 17.89
C ARG A 663 14.19 -13.54 16.73
N TYR A 664 13.83 -12.30 17.04
CA TYR A 664 14.01 -11.17 16.15
C TYR A 664 14.36 -9.89 16.94
N VAL A 665 15.61 -9.44 16.86
CA VAL A 665 16.12 -8.33 17.71
C VAL A 665 17.01 -7.37 16.93
N ILE A 666 17.17 -6.14 17.43
CA ILE A 666 18.11 -5.15 16.88
C ILE A 666 19.56 -5.60 17.15
N ARG A 667 20.41 -5.53 16.12
CA ARG A 667 21.84 -5.82 16.18
C ARG A 667 22.62 -4.53 16.53
N HIS A 668 22.58 -4.15 17.81
CA HIS A 668 23.20 -2.90 18.27
C HIS A 668 24.70 -2.80 17.91
N GLY A 669 25.11 -1.61 17.46
CA GLY A 669 26.49 -1.33 17.05
C GLY A 669 26.83 -1.76 15.62
N SER A 670 25.83 -2.14 14.82
CA SER A 670 26.02 -2.49 13.41
C SER A 670 25.89 -1.31 12.46
N GLY A 671 25.24 -0.21 12.88
CA GLY A 671 25.18 1.02 12.09
C GLY A 671 26.53 1.74 12.01
N GLY A 672 26.83 2.34 10.86
CA GLY A 672 28.06 3.08 10.63
C GLY A 672 28.12 4.36 11.47
N ALA A 673 29.27 4.65 12.07
CA ALA A 673 29.45 5.86 12.88
C ALA A 673 29.54 7.11 12.00
N GLY A 674 29.03 8.23 12.49
CA GLY A 674 29.15 9.55 11.86
C GLY A 674 28.65 10.62 12.81
N LYS A 675 28.64 11.89 12.37
CA LYS A 675 27.89 12.93 13.09
C LYS A 675 26.42 12.54 13.23
N TRP A 676 25.89 11.94 12.16
CA TRP A 676 24.64 11.19 12.17
C TRP A 676 24.96 9.72 11.90
N HIS A 677 24.46 8.84 12.75
CA HIS A 677 24.79 7.42 12.73
C HIS A 677 23.88 6.65 11.76
N GLY A 678 24.40 5.63 11.10
CA GLY A 678 23.59 4.70 10.33
C GLY A 678 22.66 3.88 11.22
N GLY A 679 21.60 3.34 10.62
CA GLY A 679 20.68 2.42 11.29
C GLY A 679 21.34 1.07 11.55
N ASN A 680 20.98 0.42 12.65
CA ASN A 680 21.42 -0.93 12.94
C ASN A 680 20.62 -1.96 12.13
N GLY A 681 21.29 -3.05 11.74
CA GLY A 681 20.65 -4.26 11.26
C GLY A 681 19.93 -5.02 12.37
N GLY A 682 19.40 -6.20 12.04
CA GLY A 682 18.67 -7.09 12.94
C GLY A 682 19.27 -8.49 12.98
N VAL A 683 18.84 -9.30 13.94
CA VAL A 683 19.14 -10.74 14.04
C VAL A 683 17.82 -11.50 14.08
N ARG A 684 17.57 -12.36 13.09
CA ARG A 684 16.36 -13.19 12.98
C ARG A 684 16.74 -14.67 12.96
N THR A 685 16.11 -15.47 13.82
CA THR A 685 16.38 -16.91 13.98
C THR A 685 15.09 -17.72 13.85
N LEU A 686 15.04 -18.62 12.87
CA LEU A 686 13.93 -19.53 12.60
C LEU A 686 14.35 -20.97 12.90
N ARG A 687 13.59 -21.68 13.74
CA ARG A 687 13.72 -23.13 13.89
C ARG A 687 12.78 -23.83 12.93
N PHE A 688 13.29 -24.81 12.20
CA PHE A 688 12.50 -25.61 11.27
C PHE A 688 11.89 -26.80 12.00
N LEU A 689 10.62 -27.09 11.74
CA LEU A 689 9.89 -28.21 12.35
C LEU A 689 9.74 -29.40 11.39
N GLU A 690 10.07 -29.20 10.12
CA GLU A 690 10.10 -30.21 9.07
C GLU A 690 11.34 -30.02 8.18
N ALA A 691 11.66 -31.02 7.36
CA ALA A 691 12.73 -30.91 6.38
C ALA A 691 12.37 -29.91 5.27
N MET A 692 13.28 -28.96 5.02
CA MET A 692 13.12 -27.89 4.03
C MET A 692 14.44 -27.45 3.45
N THR A 693 14.37 -26.79 2.30
CA THR A 693 15.49 -26.06 1.71
C THR A 693 15.32 -24.58 2.07
N VAL A 694 16.36 -23.94 2.62
CA VAL A 694 16.47 -22.47 2.70
C VAL A 694 17.35 -21.98 1.56
N SER A 695 16.99 -20.86 0.95
CA SER A 695 17.80 -20.13 -0.03
C SER A 695 17.90 -18.67 0.38
N THR A 696 19.07 -18.09 0.18
CA THR A 696 19.38 -16.70 0.50
C THR A 696 19.95 -16.01 -0.72
N LEU A 697 19.48 -14.79 -0.98
CA LEU A 697 20.04 -13.85 -1.94
C LEU A 697 20.28 -12.54 -1.20
N CYS A 698 21.54 -12.18 -1.02
CA CYS A 698 21.95 -10.98 -0.30
C CYS A 698 23.15 -10.32 -0.99
N ASN A 699 23.24 -9.00 -0.91
CA ASN A 699 24.50 -8.24 -0.88
C ASN A 699 24.83 -7.77 0.54
N GLY A 700 26.00 -7.19 0.77
CA GLY A 700 26.35 -6.61 2.07
C GLY A 700 27.04 -7.57 3.03
N TRP A 701 27.45 -8.75 2.56
CA TRP A 701 28.24 -9.74 3.29
C TRP A 701 29.75 -9.50 3.09
N ILE A 702 30.12 -8.87 1.97
CA ILE A 702 31.51 -8.52 1.65
C ILE A 702 31.67 -6.99 1.54
N GLN A 703 30.81 -6.34 0.76
CA GLN A 703 30.81 -4.89 0.52
C GLN A 703 29.78 -4.21 1.43
N PRO A 704 30.18 -3.50 2.50
CA PRO A 704 29.22 -2.88 3.41
C PRO A 704 28.51 -1.68 2.78
N ALA A 705 27.42 -1.25 3.40
CA ALA A 705 26.83 0.05 3.11
C ALA A 705 27.86 1.17 3.34
N PHE A 706 28.12 1.99 2.32
CA PHE A 706 29.15 3.04 2.40
C PHE A 706 28.73 4.18 3.34
N GLY A 707 29.69 4.77 4.04
CA GLY A 707 29.50 6.05 4.75
C GLY A 707 29.66 7.25 3.81
N ALA A 708 29.09 8.40 4.16
CA ALA A 708 29.14 9.61 3.36
C ALA A 708 29.64 10.82 4.15
N ALA A 709 30.23 11.81 3.46
CA ALA A 709 30.74 13.05 4.05
C ALA A 709 31.68 12.86 5.27
N GLY A 710 32.46 11.77 5.29
CA GLY A 710 33.36 11.41 6.41
C GLY A 710 32.77 10.44 7.44
N GLY A 711 31.52 10.00 7.27
CA GLY A 711 30.95 8.89 8.04
C GLY A 711 31.54 7.54 7.64
N LEU A 712 31.45 6.57 8.55
CA LEU A 712 31.96 5.21 8.40
C LEU A 712 30.92 4.25 7.82
N PRO A 713 31.35 3.19 7.14
CA PRO A 713 30.45 2.16 6.64
C PRO A 713 29.75 1.39 7.78
N GLY A 714 28.58 0.82 7.47
CA GLY A 714 27.89 -0.11 8.35
C GLY A 714 28.60 -1.47 8.44
N ALA A 715 28.21 -2.29 9.42
CA ALA A 715 28.69 -3.67 9.51
C ALA A 715 28.02 -4.57 8.46
N VAL A 716 28.78 -5.52 7.93
CA VAL A 716 28.29 -6.55 6.99
C VAL A 716 27.32 -7.52 7.65
N GLY A 717 26.44 -8.12 6.83
CA GLY A 717 25.53 -9.17 7.22
C GLY A 717 26.18 -10.56 7.26
N LYS A 718 25.46 -11.54 7.84
CA LYS A 718 25.87 -12.95 7.95
C LYS A 718 24.64 -13.86 7.93
N SER A 719 24.79 -15.07 7.39
CA SER A 719 23.76 -16.11 7.41
C SER A 719 24.38 -17.43 7.83
N ARG A 720 23.71 -18.20 8.68
CA ARG A 720 24.20 -19.51 9.12
C ARG A 720 23.07 -20.49 9.41
N VAL A 721 23.36 -21.77 9.23
CA VAL A 721 22.55 -22.88 9.71
C VAL A 721 23.19 -23.44 10.98
N ILE A 722 22.41 -23.55 12.04
CA ILE A 722 22.82 -24.13 13.32
C ILE A 722 22.12 -25.49 13.44
N ARG A 723 22.91 -26.56 13.39
CA ARG A 723 22.43 -27.95 13.44
C ARG A 723 22.03 -28.32 14.86
N THR A 724 21.18 -29.34 15.00
CA THR A 724 20.75 -29.87 16.32
C THR A 724 21.89 -30.38 17.20
N ASP A 725 23.02 -30.80 16.61
CA ASP A 725 24.24 -31.21 17.31
C ASP A 725 25.17 -30.03 17.68
N GLY A 726 24.79 -28.80 17.35
CA GLY A 726 25.54 -27.57 17.59
C GLY A 726 26.53 -27.21 16.47
N GLN A 727 26.64 -27.99 15.40
CA GLN A 727 27.47 -27.62 14.25
C GLN A 727 26.92 -26.36 13.57
N VAL A 728 27.79 -25.41 13.26
CA VAL A 728 27.43 -24.19 12.52
C VAL A 728 27.97 -24.28 11.09
N GLN A 729 27.07 -24.12 10.13
CA GLN A 729 27.38 -23.96 8.71
C GLN A 729 27.14 -22.51 8.31
N GLU A 730 28.21 -21.76 8.07
CA GLU A 730 28.13 -20.41 7.49
C GLU A 730 27.70 -20.50 6.02
N LEU A 731 26.84 -19.57 5.60
CA LEU A 731 26.34 -19.46 4.23
C LEU A 731 26.98 -18.24 3.53
N ALA A 732 27.23 -18.37 2.23
CA ALA A 732 27.66 -17.23 1.42
C ALA A 732 26.52 -16.20 1.21
N HIS A 733 26.85 -15.04 0.62
CA HIS A 733 25.89 -13.97 0.31
C HIS A 733 24.72 -14.44 -0.58
N ALA A 734 24.97 -15.39 -1.48
CA ALA A 734 23.99 -16.08 -2.29
C ALA A 734 24.23 -17.58 -2.15
N ASP A 735 23.38 -18.27 -1.39
CA ASP A 735 23.61 -19.67 -1.02
C ASP A 735 22.30 -20.40 -0.69
N ARG A 736 22.38 -21.70 -0.47
CA ARG A 736 21.26 -22.54 -0.03
C ARG A 736 21.73 -23.66 0.90
N ALA A 737 20.83 -24.13 1.76
CA ALA A 737 21.07 -25.29 2.59
C ALA A 737 19.81 -26.11 2.80
N GLU A 738 20.00 -27.42 2.97
CA GLU A 738 18.97 -28.32 3.46
C GLU A 738 18.97 -28.30 5.00
N LEU A 739 17.78 -28.15 5.58
CA LEU A 739 17.53 -28.16 7.02
C LEU A 739 16.70 -29.39 7.38
N GLN A 740 17.00 -29.98 8.53
CA GLN A 740 16.18 -31.02 9.14
C GLN A 740 15.30 -30.41 10.25
N ALA A 741 14.28 -31.17 10.67
CA ALA A 741 13.49 -30.79 11.84
C ALA A 741 14.41 -30.58 13.07
N GLY A 742 14.28 -29.43 13.71
CA GLY A 742 15.11 -29.00 14.84
C GLY A 742 16.28 -28.09 14.46
N ASP A 743 16.72 -28.07 13.20
CA ASP A 743 17.79 -27.14 12.76
C ASP A 743 17.28 -25.68 12.79
N GLN A 744 18.20 -24.73 12.95
CA GLN A 744 17.91 -23.30 12.91
C GLN A 744 18.58 -22.64 11.70
N PHE A 745 17.89 -21.67 11.11
CA PHE A 745 18.48 -20.68 10.22
C PHE A 745 18.55 -19.34 10.95
N GLU A 746 19.71 -18.70 10.95
CA GLU A 746 19.91 -17.37 11.51
C GLU A 746 20.49 -16.41 10.48
N ILE A 747 19.91 -15.21 10.40
CA ILE A 747 20.40 -14.10 9.57
C ILE A 747 20.66 -12.87 10.44
N GLU A 748 21.87 -12.32 10.31
CA GLU A 748 22.27 -11.00 10.80
C GLU A 748 22.25 -10.04 9.61
N THR A 749 21.31 -9.08 9.58
CA THR A 749 21.21 -8.13 8.45
C THR A 749 22.24 -6.99 8.56
N PRO A 750 22.67 -6.39 7.43
CA PRO A 750 23.65 -5.31 7.43
C PRO A 750 23.12 -4.03 8.13
N GLY A 751 24.05 -3.24 8.67
CA GLY A 751 23.78 -1.87 9.09
C GLY A 751 23.88 -0.88 7.93
N GLY A 752 23.29 0.31 8.10
CA GLY A 752 23.44 1.43 7.17
C GLY A 752 24.71 2.24 7.44
N GLY A 753 25.16 3.02 6.47
CA GLY A 753 26.33 3.90 6.61
C GLY A 753 26.03 5.17 7.42
N GLY A 754 27.06 5.70 8.09
CA GLY A 754 27.00 6.98 8.81
C GLY A 754 27.23 8.18 7.89
N TYR A 755 26.82 9.37 8.33
CA TYR A 755 26.97 10.64 7.60
C TYR A 755 27.71 11.68 8.44
N GLY A 756 28.69 12.36 7.84
CA GLY A 756 29.52 13.36 8.53
C GLY A 756 30.60 12.72 9.40
N ALA A 757 31.72 13.42 9.60
CA ALA A 757 32.79 12.96 10.48
C ALA A 757 32.26 12.75 11.92
N ALA A 758 32.56 11.59 12.50
CA ALA A 758 32.28 11.31 13.91
C ALA A 758 33.08 12.26 14.80
N SER A 759 32.43 12.80 15.83
CA SER A 759 33.05 13.66 16.86
C SER A 759 33.80 12.88 17.92
#